data_AF-A0A7C3QXX4-F1
#
_entry.id   AF-A0A7C3QXX4-F1
#
_cell.length_a   1.000
_cell.length_b   1.000
_cell.length_c   1.000
_cell.angle_alpha   90.00
_cell.angle_beta   90.00
_cell.angle_gamma   90.00
#
_symmetry.space_group_name_H-M   'P 1'
#
loop_
_entity.id
_entity.type
_entity.pdbx_description
1 polymer ?
#
loop_
_entity_poly.entity_id
_entity_poly.type
_entity_poly.pdbx_seq_one_letter_code
_entity_poly.pdbx_strand_id
1 'polypeptide(L)'
;MQKRIYQFMLLLALTALVMAAAGTAYADEGPTEPAVEESQPAEEPAPPETVEEILEQIPENIDLVVVSEEGVEPLASEAAAEIIVEGDPMWCPDNDTVTPGDPECTISYGTFQALIDALAADALLADPLYEGHGIIWVEGTYSGNDNAQIEFDGSVLTSLQNLTIQGGWSGSNDKNTSGTSLVDVSIAFVNWTGNITLQDLDIAVNDAQDDAGFGLFISNTGTVTLNNVSVNSTPLNPAFQGDGAIIESTGDVNISNSEFDNNEGNGMQVSTTGAINLNTVFARNNTLTGAYLDSCLYGDVTPGLCTGSGAVTITSATGNFFNGNGFPDGASGLIIDSGGGIAIDHVQANSNALSGAVLTSADDDGTGNVSVDQSQFNSNSGGTGLDILTDGSIALTAVNAFSNRTGAILDTTSGTGGIDIGNSNFGVNNTTQPGNTWTGLHAESGDAINLNTVVASYNGSNGAYLIAEGNIIVNTGTFSENVNSNFPEDPGLFAKSHGGDISLIDVVANGNDFGAGVVLKTTDGTIDVSGTSQFDQNGTIGIQAHSGDGSITLANIAASFNTVKGAYLSTYGMGDINVNNGTFVENGSYGIYASTSEGDINLNNDTVTGNGVTDYGAVLSGPNVFVTGGAYNSNTEVGLKIIASETAELDSVTADGNGGNGVEVYSASTHGPICEGEDVVNITVSVTNGSFNTNGGYGLMIKPGPEGIVDVQTSTFGGNGLPGYLLDLSEAETKNCDEDKEPFEPKDPKIVQVPPMGGIPVEQECDLFSSTILELPNGTWMNVGCPFDGFSNLEEVSQDNLPGRLGAGTNFVSAVTVSLTDEDGNATLNEDGTITLNFKIPEDSRGRGYAILFWDPTLNNGEGGWVEMPLYEFGTSFRLNP
;
A
#
# COMPACT_ATOMS: atom_id res chain seq x y z
N MET A 1 15.75 -27.19 24.50
CA MET A 1 15.47 -28.63 24.26
C MET A 1 15.47 -28.90 22.74
N GLN A 2 16.54 -28.56 22.01
CA GLN A 2 17.73 -29.37 21.69
C GLN A 2 17.51 -30.62 20.79
N LYS A 3 16.63 -30.54 19.78
CA LYS A 3 16.57 -31.54 18.69
C LYS A 3 15.99 -31.06 17.34
N ARG A 4 16.14 -29.77 17.00
CA ARG A 4 15.74 -29.20 15.69
C ARG A 4 16.78 -28.23 15.10
N ILE A 5 18.08 -28.51 15.29
CA ILE A 5 19.19 -27.66 14.78
C ILE A 5 20.12 -28.42 13.80
N TYR A 6 19.84 -29.68 13.45
CA TYR A 6 20.72 -30.47 12.55
C TYR A 6 20.07 -30.97 11.25
N GLN A 7 19.06 -30.26 10.73
CA GLN A 7 18.46 -30.62 9.44
C GLN A 7 18.37 -29.48 8.41
N PHE A 8 19.01 -28.33 8.68
CA PHE A 8 19.08 -27.18 7.75
C PHE A 8 20.51 -26.81 7.28
N MET A 9 21.51 -27.65 7.57
CA MET A 9 22.91 -27.46 7.09
C MET A 9 23.37 -28.55 6.10
N LEU A 10 22.52 -28.96 5.17
CA LEU A 10 22.94 -29.88 4.10
C LEU A 10 22.18 -29.65 2.79
N LEU A 11 22.26 -28.43 2.23
CA LEU A 11 21.93 -28.21 0.81
C LEU A 11 22.62 -26.97 0.20
N LEU A 12 23.91 -26.77 0.48
CA LEU A 12 24.71 -25.72 -0.15
C LEU A 12 26.11 -26.24 -0.48
N ALA A 13 26.14 -27.32 -1.24
CA ALA A 13 27.35 -27.79 -1.90
C ALA A 13 26.95 -28.67 -3.10
N LEU A 14 26.63 -28.07 -4.25
CA LEU A 14 26.94 -28.68 -5.54
C LEU A 14 26.88 -27.65 -6.69
N THR A 15 27.99 -27.58 -7.42
CA THR A 15 28.17 -27.18 -8.82
C THR A 15 28.06 -25.71 -9.24
N ALA A 16 29.22 -25.10 -9.54
CA ALA A 16 29.59 -24.81 -10.93
C ALA A 16 31.13 -24.70 -11.11
N LEU A 17 31.71 -25.59 -11.90
CA LEU A 17 33.03 -25.46 -12.52
C LEU A 17 32.91 -25.83 -14.00
N VAL A 18 33.70 -25.13 -14.84
CA VAL A 18 34.13 -25.43 -16.23
C VAL A 18 33.29 -24.79 -17.35
N MET A 19 33.80 -24.05 -18.35
CA MET A 19 35.10 -23.43 -18.69
C MET A 19 34.84 -22.53 -19.93
N ALA A 20 35.58 -21.42 -20.10
CA ALA A 20 36.21 -21.07 -21.39
C ALA A 20 37.28 -19.99 -21.20
N ALA A 21 38.46 -20.27 -21.76
CA ALA A 21 39.71 -19.55 -21.59
C ALA A 21 39.97 -18.55 -22.74
N ALA A 22 40.71 -17.48 -22.43
CA ALA A 22 41.67 -16.85 -23.35
C ALA A 22 42.81 -16.27 -22.50
N GLY A 23 44.00 -16.84 -22.65
CA GLY A 23 45.18 -16.45 -21.88
C GLY A 23 46.07 -15.44 -22.60
N THR A 24 46.91 -14.78 -21.82
CA THR A 24 48.27 -14.39 -22.22
C THR A 24 49.16 -14.45 -20.98
N ALA A 25 50.17 -15.32 -21.05
CA ALA A 25 51.22 -15.45 -20.05
C ALA A 25 52.41 -14.56 -20.44
N TYR A 26 53.02 -13.90 -19.45
CA TYR A 26 54.43 -13.53 -19.49
C TYR A 26 55.07 -14.02 -18.20
N ALA A 27 56.07 -14.88 -18.36
CA ALA A 27 57.01 -15.25 -17.32
C ALA A 27 58.05 -14.12 -17.18
N ASP A 28 58.42 -13.78 -15.96
CA ASP A 28 59.74 -13.20 -15.68
C ASP A 28 60.32 -13.82 -14.42
N GLU A 29 61.60 -14.15 -14.51
CA GLU A 29 62.38 -14.88 -13.52
C GLU A 29 62.86 -13.93 -12.41
N GLY A 30 63.11 -14.48 -11.22
CA GLY A 30 63.60 -13.72 -10.06
C GLY A 30 64.98 -13.06 -10.27
N PRO A 31 65.51 -12.38 -9.24
CA PRO A 31 66.35 -13.16 -8.33
C PRO A 31 66.38 -12.71 -6.85
N THR A 32 66.58 -13.74 -6.01
CA THR A 32 67.42 -13.79 -4.79
C THR A 32 67.10 -12.95 -3.56
N GLU A 33 66.59 -13.67 -2.58
CA GLU A 33 66.79 -13.55 -1.13
C GLU A 33 68.28 -13.35 -0.73
N PRO A 34 68.55 -12.54 0.31
CA PRO A 34 69.68 -12.79 1.19
C PRO A 34 69.22 -13.12 2.62
N ALA A 35 69.76 -14.26 3.06
CA ALA A 35 70.05 -14.72 4.41
C ALA A 35 69.67 -13.83 5.61
N VAL A 36 68.92 -14.46 6.51
CA VAL A 36 68.66 -14.09 7.90
C VAL A 36 69.96 -14.05 8.71
N GLU A 37 70.26 -12.91 9.33
CA GLU A 37 71.19 -12.81 10.47
C GLU A 37 70.39 -12.98 11.77
N GLU A 38 70.75 -13.98 12.58
CA GLU A 38 70.36 -14.10 13.98
C GLU A 38 70.92 -12.91 14.77
N SER A 39 70.03 -12.11 15.37
CA SER A 39 70.38 -11.14 16.42
C SER A 39 69.87 -11.64 17.77
N GLN A 40 70.73 -11.45 18.78
CA GLN A 40 70.58 -11.88 20.17
C GLN A 40 69.37 -11.24 20.89
N PRO A 41 68.85 -11.86 21.97
CA PRO A 41 67.67 -11.35 22.67
C PRO A 41 67.97 -9.99 23.33
N ALA A 42 67.07 -9.03 23.10
CA ALA A 42 67.01 -7.80 23.87
C ALA A 42 66.41 -8.10 25.25
N GLU A 43 67.05 -7.57 26.30
CA GLU A 43 66.52 -7.57 27.66
C GLU A 43 65.16 -6.84 27.71
N GLU A 44 64.22 -7.49 28.38
CA GLU A 44 62.91 -7.00 28.78
C GLU A 44 63.06 -5.76 29.69
N PRO A 45 62.37 -4.64 29.46
CA PRO A 45 62.31 -3.57 30.44
C PRO A 45 61.49 -4.06 31.64
N ALA A 46 61.98 -3.80 32.85
CA ALA A 46 61.26 -4.06 34.09
C ALA A 46 59.88 -3.37 34.08
N PRO A 47 58.86 -3.93 34.74
CA PRO A 47 57.52 -3.33 34.80
C PRO A 47 57.58 -1.94 35.45
N PRO A 48 56.71 -0.99 35.05
CA PRO A 48 56.61 0.30 35.75
C PRO A 48 56.14 0.06 37.20
N GLU A 49 56.86 0.65 38.16
CA GLU A 49 56.47 0.66 39.57
C GLU A 49 55.14 1.42 39.74
N THR A 50 54.29 0.94 40.65
CA THR A 50 52.98 1.52 40.91
C THR A 50 53.09 2.81 41.75
N VAL A 51 52.09 3.70 41.68
CA VAL A 51 52.07 4.95 42.47
C VAL A 51 52.15 4.68 43.98
N GLU A 52 51.60 3.54 44.44
CA GLU A 52 51.73 3.09 45.84
C GLU A 52 53.17 2.73 46.23
N GLU A 53 53.97 2.14 45.34
CA GLU A 53 55.39 1.82 45.59
C GLU A 53 56.30 3.07 45.60
N ILE A 54 55.90 4.13 44.90
CA ILE A 54 56.61 5.43 44.91
C ILE A 54 56.33 6.21 46.21
N LEU A 55 55.10 6.09 46.76
CA LEU A 55 54.70 6.76 48.00
C LEU A 55 55.37 6.18 49.26
N GLU A 56 55.68 4.88 49.29
CA GLU A 56 56.40 4.24 50.41
C GLU A 56 57.90 4.57 50.47
N GLN A 57 58.50 5.04 49.37
CA GLN A 57 59.95 5.35 49.30
C GLN A 57 60.30 6.80 49.65
N ILE A 58 59.32 7.62 50.05
CA ILE A 58 59.53 9.04 50.39
C ILE A 58 60.05 9.15 51.84
N PRO A 59 61.23 9.77 52.08
CA PRO A 59 61.72 10.01 53.45
C PRO A 59 60.76 10.93 54.25
N GLU A 60 60.66 10.72 55.57
CA GLU A 60 59.92 11.60 56.49
C GLU A 60 60.51 13.03 56.53
N ASN A 61 60.20 13.88 55.54
CA ASN A 61 60.24 15.37 55.49
C ASN A 61 60.25 15.91 54.05
N ILE A 62 59.48 15.33 53.11
CA ILE A 62 59.32 15.91 51.77
C ILE A 62 57.88 16.43 51.63
N ASP A 63 57.73 17.73 51.39
CA ASP A 63 56.45 18.34 50.98
C ASP A 63 56.19 17.98 49.51
N LEU A 64 55.13 17.22 49.24
CA LEU A 64 54.60 17.06 47.88
C LEU A 64 53.85 18.33 47.48
N VAL A 65 54.10 18.76 46.24
CA VAL A 65 53.48 19.94 45.63
C VAL A 65 53.01 19.58 44.23
N VAL A 66 51.84 20.10 43.85
CA VAL A 66 51.24 19.95 42.52
C VAL A 66 51.70 21.14 41.66
N VAL A 67 52.08 20.88 40.40
CA VAL A 67 52.61 21.92 39.48
C VAL A 67 51.60 22.14 38.36
N SER A 68 51.08 23.36 38.22
CA SER A 68 50.20 23.78 37.12
C SER A 68 50.91 24.80 36.20
N GLU A 69 50.26 25.22 35.10
CA GLU A 69 50.77 26.31 34.24
C GLU A 69 50.86 27.67 34.97
N GLU A 70 50.23 27.80 36.14
CA GLU A 70 50.14 29.06 36.90
C GLU A 70 51.01 29.10 38.17
N GLY A 71 51.57 27.97 38.64
CA GLY A 71 52.41 27.94 39.83
C GLY A 71 52.58 26.57 40.49
N VAL A 72 53.16 26.57 41.70
CA VAL A 72 53.40 25.37 42.52
C VAL A 72 52.52 25.46 43.77
N GLU A 73 51.58 24.52 43.93
CA GLU A 73 50.60 24.50 45.02
C GLU A 73 50.84 23.34 46.01
N PRO A 74 50.69 23.53 47.34
CA PRO A 74 50.84 22.45 48.33
C PRO A 74 49.77 21.37 48.14
N LEU A 75 50.13 20.08 48.20
CA LEU A 75 49.20 18.94 48.00
C LEU A 75 47.94 18.99 48.89
N ALA A 76 48.02 19.64 50.05
CA ALA A 76 46.91 19.78 51.01
C ALA A 76 46.09 21.08 50.84
N SER A 77 46.27 21.86 49.77
CA SER A 77 45.47 23.06 49.49
C SER A 77 44.18 22.69 48.74
N GLU A 78 43.12 23.46 48.96
CA GLU A 78 41.85 23.32 48.23
C GLU A 78 42.06 23.47 46.70
N ALA A 79 43.01 24.33 46.31
CA ALA A 79 43.45 24.47 44.92
C ALA A 79 44.22 23.24 44.38
N ALA A 80 44.98 22.52 45.22
CA ALA A 80 45.63 21.27 44.82
C ALA A 80 44.65 20.09 44.77
N ALA A 81 43.57 20.13 45.55
CA ALA A 81 42.45 19.20 45.42
C ALA A 81 41.68 19.44 44.11
N GLU A 82 41.47 20.69 43.71
CA GLU A 82 40.91 21.04 42.38
C GLU A 82 41.82 20.64 41.21
N ILE A 83 43.16 20.58 41.40
CA ILE A 83 44.10 20.11 40.36
C ILE A 83 44.22 18.57 40.31
N ILE A 84 43.75 17.84 41.35
CA ILE A 84 43.76 16.37 41.41
C ILE A 84 42.39 15.76 41.04
N VAL A 85 41.38 16.57 40.71
CA VAL A 85 40.17 16.11 40.01
C VAL A 85 40.46 16.09 38.50
N GLU A 86 41.38 15.23 38.07
CA GLU A 86 41.47 14.80 36.68
C GLU A 86 40.90 13.38 36.61
N GLY A 87 39.69 13.24 36.08
CA GLY A 87 39.20 11.95 35.61
C GLY A 87 37.69 11.86 35.46
N ASP A 88 37.30 11.10 34.47
CA ASP A 88 35.97 10.75 34.07
C ASP A 88 35.93 9.24 33.76
N PRO A 89 34.84 8.53 34.09
CA PRO A 89 33.58 9.02 34.65
C PRO A 89 33.55 9.09 36.20
N MET A 90 32.57 9.83 36.75
CA MET A 90 32.30 9.97 38.19
C MET A 90 30.83 9.69 38.51
N TRP A 91 30.54 8.92 39.57
CA TRP A 91 29.18 8.74 40.07
C TRP A 91 28.87 9.69 41.24
N CYS A 92 27.69 10.28 41.23
CA CYS A 92 27.16 11.08 42.33
C CYS A 92 25.72 10.67 42.66
N PRO A 93 25.26 10.77 43.91
CA PRO A 93 23.86 10.58 44.24
C PRO A 93 22.99 11.63 43.53
N ASP A 94 21.83 11.19 43.04
CA ASP A 94 20.85 12.06 42.39
C ASP A 94 20.16 12.93 43.45
N ASN A 95 20.80 14.06 43.73
CA ASN A 95 20.37 15.05 44.69
C ASN A 95 20.64 16.45 44.12
N ASP A 96 19.62 17.30 44.13
CA ASP A 96 19.70 18.69 43.69
C ASP A 96 20.84 19.46 44.37
N THR A 97 21.20 19.12 45.61
CA THR A 97 22.23 19.81 46.38
C THR A 97 23.65 19.25 46.21
N VAL A 98 23.81 18.05 45.63
CA VAL A 98 25.13 17.42 45.42
C VAL A 98 25.61 17.76 44.01
N THR A 99 26.83 18.28 43.91
CA THR A 99 27.54 18.59 42.66
C THR A 99 28.70 17.61 42.45
N PRO A 100 29.07 17.29 41.20
CA PRO A 100 30.30 16.56 40.91
C PRO A 100 31.49 17.12 41.68
N GLY A 101 32.30 16.23 42.26
CA GLY A 101 33.43 16.57 43.14
C GLY A 101 33.09 16.78 44.62
N ASP A 102 31.81 16.75 45.02
CA ASP A 102 31.42 16.72 46.43
C ASP A 102 31.83 15.41 47.12
N PRO A 103 32.02 15.39 48.45
CA PRO A 103 32.45 14.20 49.19
C PRO A 103 31.52 12.98 49.10
N GLU A 104 30.26 13.20 48.72
CA GLU A 104 29.25 12.16 48.50
C GLU A 104 29.37 11.47 47.14
N CYS A 105 30.14 12.03 46.20
CA CYS A 105 30.45 11.41 44.92
C CYS A 105 31.60 10.41 45.05
N THR A 106 31.72 9.50 44.08
CA THR A 106 32.95 8.72 43.93
C THR A 106 34.11 9.65 43.59
N ILE A 107 35.35 9.16 43.76
CA ILE A 107 36.45 9.75 43.03
C ILE A 107 36.20 9.60 41.52
N SER A 108 36.91 10.40 40.74
CA SER A 108 37.04 10.26 39.30
C SER A 108 37.80 8.98 38.93
N TYR A 109 37.33 8.28 37.90
CA TYR A 109 38.04 7.14 37.30
C TYR A 109 38.58 7.54 35.92
N GLY A 110 39.33 6.67 35.24
CA GLY A 110 39.80 6.93 33.86
C GLY A 110 39.09 6.12 32.78
N THR A 111 38.22 5.18 33.20
CA THR A 111 37.40 4.32 32.34
C THR A 111 36.11 3.99 33.07
N PHE A 112 35.05 3.65 32.32
CA PHE A 112 33.80 3.18 32.92
C PHE A 112 34.00 1.89 33.69
N GLN A 113 34.83 0.98 33.18
CA GLN A 113 35.11 -0.29 33.87
C GLN A 113 35.67 -0.07 35.28
N ALA A 114 36.59 0.88 35.47
CA ALA A 114 37.17 1.17 36.78
C ALA A 114 36.15 1.77 37.75
N LEU A 115 35.23 2.61 37.27
CA LEU A 115 34.11 3.13 38.06
C LEU A 115 33.15 1.99 38.46
N ILE A 116 32.78 1.13 37.51
CA ILE A 116 31.87 0.00 37.73
C ILE A 116 32.45 -0.97 38.77
N ASP A 117 33.75 -1.30 38.67
CA ASP A 117 34.44 -2.17 39.63
C ASP A 117 34.42 -1.58 41.05
N ALA A 118 34.56 -0.26 41.18
CA ALA A 118 34.51 0.42 42.48
C ALA A 118 33.10 0.42 43.08
N LEU A 119 32.07 0.70 42.28
CA LEU A 119 30.67 0.64 42.70
C LEU A 119 30.27 -0.81 43.08
N ALA A 120 30.73 -1.79 42.32
CA ALA A 120 30.52 -3.21 42.62
C ALA A 120 31.18 -3.63 43.94
N ALA A 121 32.41 -3.15 44.20
CA ALA A 121 33.10 -3.40 45.46
C ALA A 121 32.40 -2.75 46.66
N ASP A 122 31.89 -1.52 46.50
CA ASP A 122 31.12 -0.81 47.54
C ASP A 122 29.79 -1.51 47.86
N ALA A 123 29.10 -2.04 46.84
CA ALA A 123 27.85 -2.79 47.02
C ALA A 123 27.99 -4.07 47.86
N LEU A 124 29.21 -4.58 48.05
CA LEU A 124 29.50 -5.73 48.92
C LEU A 124 29.72 -5.36 50.40
N LEU A 125 29.79 -4.06 50.72
CA LEU A 125 29.96 -3.58 52.09
C LEU A 125 28.67 -3.76 52.90
N ALA A 126 28.81 -3.84 54.23
CA ALA A 126 27.67 -3.93 55.13
C ALA A 126 26.86 -2.62 55.21
N ASP A 127 27.50 -1.51 54.83
CA ASP A 127 26.96 -0.15 54.79
C ASP A 127 27.57 0.51 53.54
N PRO A 128 26.99 0.26 52.35
CA PRO A 128 27.47 0.85 51.09
C PRO A 128 27.45 2.37 51.16
N LEU A 129 28.50 3.01 50.64
CA LEU A 129 28.58 4.47 50.59
C LEU A 129 27.83 5.04 49.38
N TYR A 130 27.81 4.29 48.28
CA TYR A 130 27.22 4.70 47.01
C TYR A 130 25.94 3.89 46.76
N GLU A 131 24.83 4.39 47.30
CA GLU A 131 23.51 3.74 47.22
C GLU A 131 22.41 4.68 46.72
N GLY A 132 21.34 4.09 46.17
CA GLY A 132 20.14 4.81 45.73
C GLY A 132 20.19 5.26 44.27
N HIS A 133 19.49 6.36 43.98
CA HIS A 133 19.47 6.95 42.64
C HIS A 133 20.77 7.75 42.42
N GLY A 134 21.33 7.67 41.22
CA GLY A 134 22.60 8.33 40.93
C GLY A 134 22.75 8.82 39.50
N ILE A 135 23.67 9.76 39.32
CA ILE A 135 24.07 10.33 38.05
C ILE A 135 25.56 10.04 37.86
N ILE A 136 25.90 9.39 36.75
CA ILE A 136 27.27 9.28 36.26
C ILE A 136 27.52 10.49 35.36
N TRP A 137 28.45 11.34 35.78
CA TRP A 137 28.90 12.50 35.02
C TRP A 137 30.10 12.11 34.15
N VAL A 138 30.01 12.46 32.86
CA VAL A 138 31.03 12.17 31.85
C VAL A 138 31.42 13.47 31.19
N GLU A 139 32.71 13.81 31.19
CA GLU A 139 33.15 15.08 30.60
C GLU A 139 32.88 15.12 29.11
N GLY A 140 32.59 16.30 28.56
CA GLY A 140 32.46 16.49 27.11
C GLY A 140 33.78 16.24 26.36
N THR A 141 34.91 16.22 27.08
CA THR A 141 36.23 15.85 26.58
C THR A 141 36.52 14.35 26.67
N TYR A 142 35.64 13.55 27.27
CA TYR A 142 35.78 12.10 27.30
C TYR A 142 35.89 11.57 25.86
N SER A 143 36.90 10.74 25.62
CA SER A 143 37.25 10.27 24.29
C SER A 143 37.19 8.76 24.13
N GLY A 144 36.46 8.07 25.02
CA GLY A 144 36.36 6.61 25.01
C GLY A 144 37.71 5.94 25.30
N ASN A 145 38.16 5.96 26.55
CA ASN A 145 39.37 5.23 26.93
C ASN A 145 39.08 3.76 27.31
N ASP A 146 37.85 3.30 27.04
CA ASP A 146 37.42 1.92 27.28
C ASP A 146 37.93 1.03 26.14
N ASN A 147 38.16 -0.26 26.42
CA ASN A 147 38.77 -1.20 25.46
C ASN A 147 37.93 -2.48 25.26
N ALA A 148 36.72 -2.47 25.80
CA ALA A 148 35.72 -3.51 25.75
C ALA A 148 34.35 -2.90 26.07
N GLN A 149 33.28 -3.64 25.78
CA GLN A 149 31.92 -3.28 26.14
C GLN A 149 31.78 -2.81 27.60
N ILE A 150 31.06 -1.70 27.80
CA ILE A 150 30.72 -1.16 29.12
C ILE A 150 29.43 -1.82 29.60
N GLU A 151 29.53 -2.68 30.62
CA GLU A 151 28.39 -3.44 31.14
C GLU A 151 27.98 -2.99 32.55
N PHE A 152 26.76 -2.46 32.69
CA PHE A 152 26.10 -2.19 33.96
C PHE A 152 25.15 -3.34 34.33
N ASP A 153 25.61 -4.25 35.19
CA ASP A 153 24.78 -5.36 35.70
C ASP A 153 24.10 -5.01 37.03
N GLY A 154 22.77 -4.86 37.00
CA GLY A 154 21.95 -4.61 38.19
C GLY A 154 21.96 -5.77 39.21
N SER A 155 22.41 -6.96 38.81
CA SER A 155 22.63 -8.09 39.71
C SER A 155 23.91 -7.95 40.55
N VAL A 156 24.85 -7.11 40.09
CA VAL A 156 26.12 -6.76 40.76
C VAL A 156 25.97 -5.43 41.49
N LEU A 157 25.45 -4.40 40.82
CA LEU A 157 25.29 -3.03 41.33
C LEU A 157 24.02 -2.89 42.20
N THR A 158 23.81 -3.83 43.12
CA THR A 158 22.54 -3.99 43.86
C THR A 158 22.17 -2.83 44.80
N SER A 159 23.13 -1.97 45.14
CA SER A 159 22.89 -0.76 45.95
C SER A 159 22.26 0.38 45.14
N LEU A 160 22.36 0.33 43.80
CA LEU A 160 21.89 1.39 42.91
C LEU A 160 20.45 1.13 42.44
N GLN A 161 19.73 2.22 42.14
CA GLN A 161 18.33 2.19 41.71
C GLN A 161 18.14 2.85 40.34
N ASN A 162 17.78 4.14 40.31
CA ASN A 162 17.67 4.86 39.04
C ASN A 162 19.06 5.33 38.67
N LEU A 163 19.41 5.21 37.40
CA LEU A 163 20.72 5.60 36.90
C LEU A 163 20.58 6.54 35.72
N THR A 164 21.22 7.70 35.86
CA THR A 164 21.41 8.65 34.77
C THR A 164 22.87 8.60 34.33
N ILE A 165 23.15 8.55 33.04
CA ILE A 165 24.47 8.90 32.49
C ILE A 165 24.32 10.24 31.77
N GLN A 166 25.07 11.23 32.22
CA GLN A 166 25.04 12.60 31.73
C GLN A 166 26.39 12.93 31.08
N GLY A 167 26.39 13.01 29.75
CA GLY A 167 27.53 13.48 28.97
C GLY A 167 27.58 15.00 28.82
N GLY A 168 28.64 15.48 28.18
CA GLY A 168 28.88 16.90 27.93
C GLY A 168 29.24 17.69 29.18
N TRP A 169 29.53 17.04 30.32
CA TRP A 169 29.89 17.72 31.56
C TRP A 169 31.18 18.53 31.41
N SER A 170 31.28 19.63 32.14
CA SER A 170 32.40 20.58 32.08
C SER A 170 33.71 20.08 32.71
N GLY A 171 33.67 18.98 33.47
CA GLY A 171 34.80 18.51 34.30
C GLY A 171 35.02 19.33 35.58
N SER A 172 34.19 20.35 35.82
CA SER A 172 34.30 21.24 36.99
C SER A 172 33.32 20.84 38.09
N ASN A 173 33.51 21.35 39.31
CA ASN A 173 32.60 21.17 40.45
C ASN A 173 31.26 21.93 40.26
N ASP A 174 30.56 21.63 39.18
CA ASP A 174 29.28 22.18 38.76
C ASP A 174 28.48 21.15 37.94
N LYS A 175 27.24 21.49 37.62
CA LYS A 175 26.34 20.66 36.80
C LYS A 175 26.23 21.18 35.37
N ASN A 176 27.19 21.96 34.89
CA ASN A 176 27.13 22.55 33.56
C ASN A 176 27.42 21.49 32.51
N THR A 177 26.53 21.38 31.53
CA THR A 177 26.69 20.49 30.37
C THR A 177 26.68 21.29 29.07
N SER A 178 27.50 20.87 28.12
CA SER A 178 27.59 21.45 26.79
C SER A 178 28.12 20.42 25.80
N GLY A 179 27.36 20.17 24.73
CA GLY A 179 27.74 19.17 23.73
C GLY A 179 27.46 17.76 24.21
N THR A 180 28.19 16.78 23.67
CA THR A 180 28.06 15.36 24.00
C THR A 180 29.39 14.78 24.46
N SER A 181 29.37 13.65 25.16
CA SER A 181 30.57 12.84 25.46
C SER A 181 30.68 11.66 24.50
N LEU A 182 31.89 11.37 24.02
CA LEU A 182 32.16 10.24 23.11
C LEU A 182 32.43 8.96 23.91
N VAL A 183 31.69 7.90 23.60
CA VAL A 183 31.96 6.53 24.07
C VAL A 183 32.31 5.69 22.85
N ASP A 184 33.48 5.06 22.83
CA ASP A 184 34.05 4.40 21.63
C ASP A 184 33.81 2.88 21.55
N VAL A 185 33.09 2.35 22.54
CA VAL A 185 32.67 0.96 22.71
C VAL A 185 31.15 0.89 22.94
N SER A 186 30.58 -0.30 22.85
CA SER A 186 29.17 -0.55 23.16
C SER A 186 28.86 -0.38 24.65
N ILE A 187 27.61 -0.01 24.95
CA ILE A 187 27.08 0.07 26.32
C ILE A 187 25.97 -0.96 26.50
N ALA A 188 26.01 -1.72 27.59
CA ALA A 188 25.00 -2.70 27.96
C ALA A 188 24.48 -2.44 29.39
N PHE A 189 23.16 -2.42 29.57
CA PHE A 189 22.50 -2.49 30.87
C PHE A 189 21.78 -3.82 30.97
N VAL A 190 22.13 -4.63 31.97
CA VAL A 190 21.55 -5.97 32.16
C VAL A 190 20.96 -6.10 33.57
N ASN A 191 19.86 -6.83 33.70
CA ASN A 191 19.18 -7.10 34.98
C ASN A 191 18.83 -5.84 35.78
N TRP A 192 18.59 -4.69 35.13
CA TRP A 192 18.37 -3.44 35.83
C TRP A 192 16.92 -3.28 36.28
N THR A 193 16.68 -2.80 37.50
CA THR A 193 15.31 -2.69 38.05
C THR A 193 14.77 -1.26 38.11
N GLY A 194 15.65 -0.27 38.15
CA GLY A 194 15.25 1.14 38.17
C GLY A 194 15.07 1.73 36.77
N ASN A 195 14.82 3.04 36.75
CA ASN A 195 14.81 3.82 35.52
C ASN A 195 16.24 4.03 35.02
N ILE A 196 16.40 4.04 33.70
CA ILE A 196 17.66 4.36 33.03
C ILE A 196 17.45 5.63 32.21
N THR A 197 18.35 6.60 32.37
CA THR A 197 18.35 7.85 31.61
C THR A 197 19.72 8.06 30.99
N LEU A 198 19.81 8.20 29.66
CA LEU A 198 21.04 8.57 28.97
C LEU A 198 20.85 9.94 28.32
N GLN A 199 21.79 10.84 28.57
CA GLN A 199 21.72 12.21 28.06
C GLN A 199 23.06 12.66 27.50
N ASP A 200 23.02 13.32 26.34
CA ASP A 200 24.17 13.99 25.73
C ASP A 200 25.36 13.04 25.47
N LEU A 201 25.09 11.90 24.83
CA LEU A 201 26.10 10.86 24.52
C LEU A 201 26.21 10.60 23.02
N ASP A 202 27.44 10.37 22.56
CA ASP A 202 27.73 9.84 21.22
C ASP A 202 28.44 8.49 21.37
N ILE A 203 27.72 7.40 21.09
CA ILE A 203 28.20 6.03 21.20
C ILE A 203 28.64 5.58 19.80
N ALA A 204 29.96 5.47 19.60
CA ALA A 204 30.57 5.16 18.32
C ALA A 204 31.48 3.93 18.46
N VAL A 205 30.94 2.74 18.21
CA VAL A 205 31.63 1.44 18.35
C VAL A 205 32.77 1.33 17.33
N ASN A 206 33.96 1.78 17.72
CA ASN A 206 35.15 1.85 16.87
C ASN A 206 36.28 0.94 17.34
N ASP A 207 36.20 0.40 18.56
CA ASP A 207 37.19 -0.54 19.07
C ASP A 207 37.06 -1.90 18.35
N ALA A 208 38.15 -2.39 17.78
CA ALA A 208 38.18 -3.65 17.03
C ALA A 208 38.03 -4.91 17.91
N GLN A 209 38.10 -4.74 19.24
CA GLN A 209 37.89 -5.78 20.24
C GLN A 209 36.43 -5.86 20.71
N ASP A 210 35.58 -4.90 20.35
CA ASP A 210 34.16 -4.97 20.61
C ASP A 210 33.45 -5.82 19.53
N ASP A 211 32.97 -6.99 19.92
CA ASP A 211 32.22 -7.92 19.08
C ASP A 211 30.74 -8.07 19.50
N ALA A 212 30.21 -7.11 20.26
CA ALA A 212 28.85 -7.15 20.79
C ALA A 212 27.76 -7.28 19.71
N GLY A 213 27.95 -6.60 18.57
CA GLY A 213 26.96 -6.54 17.49
C GLY A 213 25.81 -5.58 17.75
N PHE A 214 25.97 -4.68 18.72
CA PHE A 214 25.08 -3.56 18.98
C PHE A 214 25.89 -2.36 19.53
N GLY A 215 25.37 -1.15 19.38
CA GLY A 215 25.95 0.04 20.03
C GLY A 215 25.41 0.27 21.45
N LEU A 216 24.11 0.10 21.64
CA LEU A 216 23.44 0.23 22.94
C LEU A 216 22.50 -0.95 23.19
N PHE A 217 22.66 -1.62 24.31
CA PHE A 217 21.74 -2.64 24.80
C PHE A 217 21.18 -2.24 26.17
N ILE A 218 19.86 -2.26 26.33
CA ILE A 218 19.19 -2.00 27.61
C ILE A 218 18.21 -3.12 27.89
N SER A 219 18.33 -3.77 29.04
CA SER A 219 17.32 -4.69 29.58
C SER A 219 16.97 -4.29 31.01
N ASN A 220 15.75 -3.75 31.20
CA ASN A 220 15.32 -3.28 32.52
C ASN A 220 13.81 -3.48 32.80
N THR A 221 13.37 -3.12 34.02
CA THR A 221 11.93 -3.13 34.37
C THR A 221 11.34 -1.73 34.61
N GLY A 222 12.18 -0.70 34.77
CA GLY A 222 11.76 0.70 34.91
C GLY A 222 11.66 1.44 33.58
N THR A 223 11.39 2.73 33.61
CA THR A 223 11.35 3.59 32.42
C THR A 223 12.74 3.77 31.81
N VAL A 224 12.83 3.76 30.48
CA VAL A 224 14.05 4.13 29.73
C VAL A 224 13.85 5.51 29.10
N THR A 225 14.81 6.40 29.29
CA THR A 225 14.81 7.75 28.69
C THR A 225 16.13 7.99 27.96
N LEU A 226 16.07 8.29 26.66
CA LEU A 226 17.22 8.74 25.86
C LEU A 226 16.95 10.18 25.41
N ASN A 227 17.89 11.09 25.66
CA ASN A 227 17.80 12.47 25.21
C ASN A 227 19.12 12.95 24.64
N ASN A 228 19.15 13.32 23.35
CA ASN A 228 20.38 13.72 22.68
C ASN A 228 21.45 12.62 22.73
N VAL A 229 21.04 11.41 22.35
CA VAL A 229 21.89 10.22 22.28
C VAL A 229 22.06 9.80 20.82
N SER A 230 23.30 9.66 20.38
CA SER A 230 23.68 9.19 19.04
C SER A 230 24.29 7.80 19.14
N VAL A 231 23.81 6.86 18.33
CA VAL A 231 24.37 5.51 18.17
C VAL A 231 24.45 5.17 16.69
N ASN A 232 25.55 5.55 16.07
CA ASN A 232 25.71 5.58 14.63
C ASN A 232 26.83 4.65 14.16
N SER A 233 26.69 4.14 12.93
CA SER A 233 27.75 3.37 12.26
C SER A 233 28.22 2.12 13.02
N THR A 234 27.30 1.46 13.74
CA THR A 234 27.60 0.20 14.44
C THR A 234 28.02 -0.86 13.42
N PRO A 235 29.23 -1.44 13.52
CA PRO A 235 29.73 -2.40 12.55
C PRO A 235 29.12 -3.80 12.75
N LEU A 236 29.21 -4.65 11.72
CA LEU A 236 28.88 -6.07 11.86
C LEU A 236 29.87 -6.78 12.78
N ASN A 237 29.35 -7.51 13.77
CA ASN A 237 30.10 -8.47 14.53
C ASN A 237 30.26 -9.80 13.77
N PRO A 238 31.04 -10.79 14.29
CA PRO A 238 31.22 -12.09 13.67
C PRO A 238 29.93 -12.92 13.50
N ALA A 239 28.85 -12.55 14.19
CA ALA A 239 27.53 -13.16 14.07
C ALA A 239 26.62 -12.42 13.05
N PHE A 240 27.16 -11.45 12.31
CA PHE A 240 26.45 -10.60 11.34
C PHE A 240 25.33 -9.75 11.98
N GLN A 241 25.56 -9.26 13.20
CA GLN A 241 24.70 -8.31 13.92
C GLN A 241 25.41 -6.95 14.00
N GLY A 242 24.67 -5.85 13.91
CA GLY A 242 25.24 -4.49 13.96
C GLY A 242 24.17 -3.45 14.26
N ASP A 243 23.28 -3.72 15.22
CA ASP A 243 22.16 -2.83 15.54
C ASP A 243 22.64 -1.55 16.26
N GLY A 244 22.02 -0.41 15.99
CA GLY A 244 22.30 0.81 16.76
C GLY A 244 21.91 0.63 18.23
N ALA A 245 20.62 0.50 18.50
CA ALA A 245 20.11 0.28 19.86
C ALA A 245 19.10 -0.88 19.96
N ILE A 246 19.20 -1.66 21.04
CA ILE A 246 18.25 -2.71 21.43
C ILE A 246 17.78 -2.38 22.85
N ILE A 247 16.49 -2.12 23.02
CA ILE A 247 15.89 -1.69 24.29
C ILE A 247 14.76 -2.66 24.65
N GLU A 248 14.94 -3.40 25.73
CA GLU A 248 13.97 -4.31 26.31
C GLU A 248 13.56 -3.78 27.69
N SER A 249 12.28 -3.46 27.87
CA SER A 249 11.78 -2.90 29.12
C SER A 249 10.42 -3.45 29.52
N THR A 250 10.00 -3.26 30.77
CA THR A 250 8.57 -3.34 31.14
C THR A 250 7.95 -1.97 31.40
N GLY A 251 8.77 -0.92 31.51
CA GLY A 251 8.34 0.47 31.70
C GLY A 251 8.27 1.24 30.39
N ASP A 252 7.84 2.49 30.45
CA ASP A 252 7.78 3.35 29.27
C ASP A 252 9.18 3.58 28.66
N VAL A 253 9.25 3.78 27.34
CA VAL A 253 10.46 4.14 26.61
C VAL A 253 10.27 5.50 25.96
N ASN A 254 11.08 6.48 26.36
CA ASN A 254 11.00 7.86 25.89
C ASN A 254 12.32 8.23 25.20
N ILE A 255 12.27 8.59 23.92
CA ILE A 255 13.47 8.89 23.13
C ILE A 255 13.27 10.23 22.45
N SER A 256 14.19 11.16 22.67
CA SER A 256 14.11 12.50 22.10
C SER A 256 15.44 13.02 21.59
N ASN A 257 15.43 13.71 20.46
CA ASN A 257 16.61 14.34 19.85
C ASN A 257 17.77 13.34 19.59
N SER A 258 17.45 12.08 19.28
CA SER A 258 18.42 10.99 19.17
C SER A 258 18.61 10.50 17.73
N GLU A 259 19.78 9.94 17.44
CA GLU A 259 20.18 9.48 16.10
C GLU A 259 20.69 8.03 16.14
N PHE A 260 20.25 7.21 15.19
CA PHE A 260 20.54 5.79 15.06
C PHE A 260 20.79 5.43 13.59
N ASP A 261 21.76 6.10 12.98
CA ASP A 261 21.99 6.14 11.55
C ASP A 261 23.18 5.29 11.07
N ASN A 262 23.08 4.81 9.83
CA ASN A 262 24.13 4.08 9.12
C ASN A 262 24.63 2.83 9.86
N ASN A 263 23.79 2.21 10.69
CA ASN A 263 24.14 0.97 11.37
C ASN A 263 24.06 -0.21 10.39
N GLU A 264 24.98 -1.17 10.54
CA GLU A 264 25.03 -2.37 9.69
C GLU A 264 23.94 -3.41 10.02
N GLY A 265 23.08 -3.11 11.01
CA GLY A 265 21.85 -3.83 11.32
C GLY A 265 20.63 -2.89 11.28
N ASN A 266 19.77 -2.97 12.29
CA ASN A 266 18.66 -2.03 12.49
C ASN A 266 19.18 -0.73 13.11
N GLY A 267 18.49 0.39 12.89
CA GLY A 267 18.78 1.60 13.66
C GLY A 267 18.43 1.40 15.13
N MET A 268 17.18 1.00 15.39
CA MET A 268 16.72 0.71 16.74
C MET A 268 15.67 -0.39 16.80
N GLN A 269 15.73 -1.20 17.85
CA GLN A 269 14.71 -2.16 18.25
C GLN A 269 14.26 -1.84 19.69
N VAL A 270 12.96 -1.64 19.89
CA VAL A 270 12.36 -1.37 21.20
C VAL A 270 11.27 -2.38 21.48
N SER A 271 11.34 -3.05 22.62
CA SER A 271 10.35 -4.00 23.12
C SER A 271 9.94 -3.61 24.54
N THR A 272 8.67 -3.31 24.77
CA THR A 272 8.16 -2.97 26.10
C THR A 272 6.71 -3.35 26.36
N THR A 273 6.29 -3.48 27.61
CA THR A 273 4.86 -3.50 27.98
C THR A 273 4.27 -2.10 28.21
N GLY A 274 5.13 -1.09 28.38
CA GLY A 274 4.76 0.31 28.57
C GLY A 274 4.64 1.09 27.26
N ALA A 275 4.37 2.39 27.34
CA ALA A 275 4.25 3.24 26.16
C ALA A 275 5.61 3.53 25.51
N ILE A 276 5.63 3.74 24.20
CA ILE A 276 6.82 4.17 23.44
C ILE A 276 6.57 5.58 22.91
N ASN A 277 7.41 6.53 23.29
CA ASN A 277 7.31 7.93 22.86
C ASN A 277 8.60 8.36 22.14
N LEU A 278 8.49 8.72 20.86
CA LEU A 278 9.59 9.27 20.08
C LEU A 278 9.35 10.76 19.80
N ASN A 279 10.37 11.59 20.01
CA ASN A 279 10.34 13.00 19.65
C ASN A 279 11.61 13.46 18.94
N THR A 280 11.54 13.71 17.64
CA THR A 280 12.70 14.17 16.85
C THR A 280 13.82 13.12 16.84
N VAL A 281 13.48 11.93 16.32
CA VAL A 281 14.37 10.77 16.24
C VAL A 281 14.73 10.48 14.78
N PHE A 282 15.98 10.11 14.55
CA PHE A 282 16.55 9.75 13.26
C PHE A 282 17.05 8.32 13.29
N ALA A 283 16.65 7.51 12.32
CA ALA A 283 17.19 6.16 12.11
C ALA A 283 17.21 5.85 10.61
N ARG A 284 18.23 6.41 9.94
CA ARG A 284 18.37 6.49 8.48
C ARG A 284 19.51 5.62 7.97
N ASN A 285 19.37 5.15 6.74
CA ASN A 285 20.41 4.42 6.00
C ASN A 285 20.96 3.19 6.76
N ASN A 286 20.14 2.56 7.58
CA ASN A 286 20.50 1.29 8.21
C ASN A 286 20.29 0.15 7.20
N THR A 287 21.11 -0.90 7.28
CA THR A 287 21.03 -2.02 6.31
C THR A 287 19.76 -2.85 6.49
N LEU A 288 19.19 -2.86 7.70
CA LEU A 288 17.90 -3.46 8.04
C LEU A 288 16.86 -2.36 8.33
N THR A 289 15.99 -2.53 9.33
CA THR A 289 14.88 -1.60 9.60
C THR A 289 15.40 -0.33 10.27
N GLY A 290 14.82 0.83 9.94
CA GLY A 290 15.14 2.07 10.66
C GLY A 290 14.79 1.95 12.15
N ALA A 291 13.51 1.75 12.45
CA ALA A 291 13.05 1.46 13.81
C ALA A 291 11.98 0.36 13.86
N TYR A 292 12.14 -0.59 14.78
CA TYR A 292 11.16 -1.59 15.14
C TYR A 292 10.68 -1.32 16.57
N LEU A 293 9.39 -1.00 16.73
CA LEU A 293 8.79 -0.59 18.01
C LEU A 293 7.68 -1.57 18.39
N ASP A 294 7.91 -2.40 19.39
CA ASP A 294 6.96 -3.40 19.87
C ASP A 294 6.53 -3.08 21.31
N SER A 295 5.28 -2.64 21.45
CA SER A 295 4.59 -2.49 22.75
C SER A 295 3.44 -3.49 22.94
N CYS A 296 3.22 -4.36 21.96
CA CYS A 296 2.21 -5.42 22.00
C CYS A 296 2.78 -6.67 22.68
N LEU A 297 3.99 -7.10 22.31
CA LEU A 297 4.64 -8.32 22.79
C LEU A 297 3.67 -9.51 22.74
N TYR A 298 3.34 -9.99 21.54
CA TYR A 298 2.35 -11.06 21.34
C TYR A 298 2.57 -12.27 22.27
N GLY A 299 1.52 -12.66 22.98
CA GLY A 299 1.62 -13.68 24.03
C GLY A 299 1.81 -15.11 23.51
N ASP A 300 2.71 -15.87 24.15
CA ASP A 300 2.93 -17.30 23.88
C ASP A 300 1.74 -18.21 24.21
N VAL A 301 0.82 -17.75 25.08
CA VAL A 301 -0.26 -18.57 25.68
C VAL A 301 -1.55 -18.50 24.85
N THR A 302 -1.84 -17.35 24.26
CA THR A 302 -2.97 -17.13 23.35
C THR A 302 -2.43 -16.42 22.11
N PRO A 303 -2.00 -17.16 21.07
CA PRO A 303 -1.50 -16.56 19.84
C PRO A 303 -2.51 -15.53 19.30
N GLY A 304 -2.06 -14.29 19.12
CA GLY A 304 -2.88 -13.17 18.64
C GLY A 304 -3.20 -12.09 19.68
N LEU A 305 -3.00 -12.33 20.99
CA LEU A 305 -3.27 -11.32 22.02
C LEU A 305 -1.99 -10.60 22.47
N CYS A 306 -2.04 -9.27 22.59
CA CYS A 306 -0.95 -8.49 23.15
C CYS A 306 -0.77 -8.78 24.65
N THR A 307 0.48 -8.85 25.13
CA THR A 307 0.79 -8.87 26.57
C THR A 307 1.08 -7.49 27.13
N GLY A 308 1.62 -6.59 26.30
CA GLY A 308 1.72 -5.16 26.57
C GLY A 308 0.45 -4.41 26.20
N SER A 309 0.27 -3.23 26.79
CA SER A 309 -0.87 -2.34 26.50
C SER A 309 -0.40 -0.93 26.16
N GLY A 310 0.88 -0.79 25.80
CA GLY A 310 1.52 0.49 25.54
C GLY A 310 1.02 1.09 24.24
N ALA A 311 0.65 2.38 24.27
CA ALA A 311 0.45 3.15 23.05
C ALA A 311 1.82 3.57 22.47
N VAL A 312 1.87 3.78 21.15
CA VAL A 312 3.06 4.33 20.48
C VAL A 312 2.76 5.71 19.93
N THR A 313 3.52 6.70 20.40
CA THR A 313 3.38 8.10 19.99
C THR A 313 4.69 8.61 19.38
N ILE A 314 4.63 9.07 18.13
CA ILE A 314 5.78 9.68 17.43
C ILE A 314 5.38 11.10 17.05
N THR A 315 6.09 12.08 17.61
CA THR A 315 5.81 13.51 17.37
C THR A 315 7.11 14.23 17.03
N SER A 316 7.06 15.40 16.39
CA SER A 316 8.27 16.24 16.31
C SER A 316 7.93 17.69 15.96
N ALA A 317 8.77 18.62 16.41
CA ALA A 317 8.76 19.99 15.93
C ALA A 317 9.55 20.17 14.61
N THR A 318 10.43 19.22 14.26
CA THR A 318 11.36 19.30 13.13
C THR A 318 11.36 18.09 12.20
N GLY A 319 10.63 17.03 12.55
CA GLY A 319 10.49 15.76 11.82
C GLY A 319 11.14 14.56 12.53
N ASN A 320 10.57 13.37 12.36
CA ASN A 320 11.22 12.08 12.63
C ASN A 320 11.58 11.41 11.29
N PHE A 321 12.76 10.82 11.16
CA PHE A 321 13.28 10.38 9.86
C PHE A 321 13.76 8.93 9.89
N PHE A 322 13.08 8.08 9.14
CA PHE A 322 13.33 6.65 8.97
C PHE A 322 13.57 6.33 7.48
N ASN A 323 14.44 7.12 6.84
CA ASN A 323 14.63 7.08 5.38
C ASN A 323 15.81 6.18 4.97
N GLY A 324 15.74 5.60 3.78
CA GLY A 324 16.89 4.96 3.13
C GLY A 324 17.32 3.61 3.72
N ASN A 325 16.45 2.95 4.48
CA ASN A 325 16.75 1.70 5.18
C ASN A 325 16.54 0.46 4.29
N GLY A 326 17.22 -0.65 4.60
CA GLY A 326 16.98 -1.96 3.99
C GLY A 326 17.84 -2.33 2.77
N PHE A 327 18.93 -1.59 2.50
CA PHE A 327 19.84 -1.93 1.40
C PHE A 327 20.93 -2.92 1.86
N PRO A 328 21.14 -4.07 1.17
CA PRO A 328 20.45 -4.58 -0.02
C PRO A 328 19.33 -5.61 0.28
N ASP A 329 19.12 -5.99 1.54
CA ASP A 329 18.43 -7.24 1.91
C ASP A 329 16.92 -7.10 2.18
N GLY A 330 16.34 -5.91 2.00
CA GLY A 330 14.90 -5.68 2.05
C GLY A 330 14.35 -5.46 3.47
N ALA A 331 14.31 -4.20 3.89
CA ALA A 331 13.69 -3.79 5.15
C ALA A 331 12.86 -2.50 5.01
N SER A 332 12.07 -2.21 6.04
CA SER A 332 11.16 -1.06 6.10
C SER A 332 11.78 0.11 6.85
N GLY A 333 11.21 1.31 6.69
CA GLY A 333 11.63 2.47 7.49
C GLY A 333 11.23 2.33 8.95
N LEU A 334 9.94 2.12 9.18
CA LEU A 334 9.33 2.07 10.51
C LEU A 334 8.38 0.89 10.62
N ILE A 335 8.51 0.10 11.68
CA ILE A 335 7.58 -0.98 12.02
C ILE A 335 7.10 -0.75 13.45
N ILE A 336 5.79 -0.76 13.66
CA ILE A 336 5.15 -0.59 14.96
C ILE A 336 4.17 -1.72 15.19
N ASP A 337 4.38 -2.49 16.26
CA ASP A 337 3.41 -3.41 16.83
C ASP A 337 2.98 -2.86 18.19
N SER A 338 1.74 -2.39 18.33
CA SER A 338 1.27 -1.69 19.54
C SER A 338 0.14 -2.42 20.23
N GLY A 339 0.27 -2.59 21.56
CA GLY A 339 -0.82 -3.06 22.42
C GLY A 339 -1.83 -1.98 22.79
N GLY A 340 -1.67 -0.77 22.26
CA GLY A 340 -2.60 0.35 22.38
C GLY A 340 -2.66 1.15 21.07
N GLY A 341 -3.25 2.34 21.09
CA GLY A 341 -3.35 3.18 19.90
C GLY A 341 -1.99 3.69 19.38
N ILE A 342 -1.95 4.01 18.09
CA ILE A 342 -0.76 4.55 17.42
C ILE A 342 -1.04 5.98 16.96
N ALA A 343 -0.20 6.94 17.34
CA ALA A 343 -0.29 8.31 16.87
C ALA A 343 1.05 8.77 16.31
N ILE A 344 1.13 9.05 15.01
CA ILE A 344 2.35 9.54 14.36
C ILE A 344 2.10 10.89 13.67
N ASP A 345 3.03 11.82 13.88
CA ASP A 345 2.97 13.19 13.37
C ASP A 345 4.35 13.65 12.88
N HIS A 346 4.39 14.28 11.70
CA HIS A 346 5.60 14.74 11.02
C HIS A 346 6.66 13.62 10.84
N VAL A 347 6.23 12.44 10.41
CA VAL A 347 7.14 11.30 10.13
C VAL A 347 7.52 11.27 8.65
N GLN A 348 8.79 10.97 8.37
CA GLN A 348 9.28 10.65 7.03
C GLN A 348 9.90 9.26 7.03
N ALA A 349 9.37 8.36 6.20
CA ALA A 349 9.94 7.04 5.94
C ALA A 349 9.94 6.78 4.43
N ASN A 350 10.81 7.54 3.75
CA ASN A 350 10.96 7.56 2.31
C ASN A 350 12.15 6.69 1.85
N SER A 351 12.08 6.21 0.62
CA SER A 351 13.19 5.54 -0.06
C SER A 351 13.74 4.31 0.68
N ASN A 352 12.88 3.61 1.42
CA ASN A 352 13.22 2.32 2.02
C ASN A 352 13.05 1.21 1.00
N ALA A 353 13.80 0.12 1.19
CA ALA A 353 13.82 -1.00 0.24
C ALA A 353 12.46 -1.70 0.12
N LEU A 354 11.72 -1.84 1.24
CA LEU A 354 10.37 -2.42 1.29
C LEU A 354 9.32 -1.34 1.56
N SER A 355 8.78 -1.28 2.79
CA SER A 355 7.69 -0.37 3.13
C SER A 355 8.19 0.89 3.84
N GLY A 356 7.47 1.99 3.71
CA GLY A 356 7.74 3.21 4.47
C GLY A 356 7.45 2.98 5.95
N ALA A 357 6.18 2.71 6.27
CA ALA A 357 5.74 2.33 7.60
C ALA A 357 4.74 1.18 7.59
N VAL A 358 4.87 0.29 8.58
CA VAL A 358 3.92 -0.80 8.88
C VAL A 358 3.44 -0.62 10.32
N LEU A 359 2.14 -0.39 10.51
CA LEU A 359 1.54 -0.03 11.79
C LEU A 359 0.45 -1.03 12.17
N THR A 360 0.66 -1.78 13.25
CA THR A 360 -0.29 -2.78 13.75
C THR A 360 -0.77 -2.39 15.14
N SER A 361 -2.09 -2.28 15.31
CA SER A 361 -2.77 -2.03 16.59
C SER A 361 -3.98 -2.96 16.76
N ALA A 362 -3.95 -4.10 16.07
CA ALA A 362 -4.99 -5.12 16.15
C ALA A 362 -4.79 -5.98 17.41
N ASP A 363 -5.62 -5.74 18.42
CA ASP A 363 -5.77 -6.56 19.61
C ASP A 363 -7.28 -6.81 19.82
N ASP A 364 -7.65 -8.01 20.27
CA ASP A 364 -9.02 -8.55 20.36
C ASP A 364 -9.98 -7.67 21.23
N ASP A 365 -9.50 -6.57 21.82
CA ASP A 365 -10.27 -5.62 22.63
C ASP A 365 -10.90 -4.46 21.84
N GLY A 366 -10.50 -4.24 20.58
CA GLY A 366 -11.13 -3.27 19.68
C GLY A 366 -10.84 -1.79 19.97
N THR A 367 -9.75 -1.43 20.67
CA THR A 367 -9.53 -0.05 21.15
C THR A 367 -8.35 0.73 20.54
N GLY A 368 -7.56 0.11 19.67
CA GLY A 368 -6.30 0.63 19.14
C GLY A 368 -6.40 1.62 17.97
N ASN A 369 -7.02 2.80 18.15
CA ASN A 369 -7.11 3.78 17.05
C ASN A 369 -5.71 4.18 16.50
N VAL A 370 -5.62 4.35 15.18
CA VAL A 370 -4.40 4.78 14.49
C VAL A 370 -4.61 6.15 13.84
N SER A 371 -3.78 7.12 14.19
CA SER A 371 -3.80 8.46 13.58
C SER A 371 -2.44 8.83 12.97
N VAL A 372 -2.45 9.27 11.72
CA VAL A 372 -1.26 9.72 10.97
C VAL A 372 -1.51 11.14 10.47
N ASP A 373 -0.65 12.08 10.87
CA ASP A 373 -0.73 13.48 10.44
C ASP A 373 0.59 13.97 9.82
N GLN A 374 0.48 14.84 8.81
CA GLN A 374 1.59 15.56 8.16
C GLN A 374 2.81 14.69 7.78
N SER A 375 2.58 13.45 7.35
CA SER A 375 3.64 12.43 7.19
C SER A 375 3.89 12.03 5.72
N GLN A 376 5.07 11.48 5.45
CA GLN A 376 5.53 11.13 4.10
C GLN A 376 6.14 9.72 4.04
N PHE A 377 5.70 8.94 3.07
CA PHE A 377 6.06 7.54 2.86
C PHE A 377 6.27 7.24 1.37
N ASN A 378 7.12 8.03 0.71
CA ASN A 378 7.29 8.03 -0.73
C ASN A 378 8.49 7.20 -1.18
N SER A 379 8.48 6.79 -2.46
CA SER A 379 9.65 6.17 -3.11
C SER A 379 10.11 4.84 -2.49
N ASN A 380 9.21 4.12 -1.80
CA ASN A 380 9.43 2.79 -1.25
C ASN A 380 9.09 1.74 -2.32
N SER A 381 9.96 1.60 -3.33
CA SER A 381 9.63 0.91 -4.58
C SER A 381 9.40 -0.60 -4.45
N GLY A 382 9.90 -1.23 -3.39
CA GLY A 382 9.72 -2.67 -3.14
C GLY A 382 8.49 -3.01 -2.31
N GLY A 383 7.77 -2.03 -1.77
CA GLY A 383 6.67 -2.26 -0.82
C GLY A 383 5.63 -1.13 -0.76
N THR A 384 4.91 -1.10 0.35
CA THR A 384 3.81 -0.15 0.57
C THR A 384 4.35 1.12 1.21
N GLY A 385 3.87 2.30 0.79
CA GLY A 385 4.20 3.53 1.51
C GLY A 385 3.77 3.43 2.97
N LEU A 386 2.48 3.20 3.19
CA LEU A 386 1.88 3.09 4.51
C LEU A 386 0.95 1.87 4.59
N ASP A 387 1.24 0.96 5.51
CA ASP A 387 0.42 -0.23 5.79
C ASP A 387 -0.10 -0.14 7.22
N ILE A 388 -1.43 -0.20 7.40
CA ILE A 388 -2.09 -0.08 8.71
C ILE A 388 -3.12 -1.18 8.89
N LEU A 389 -2.98 -1.92 9.99
CA LEU A 389 -3.95 -2.89 10.48
C LEU A 389 -4.36 -2.55 11.92
N THR A 390 -5.65 -2.37 12.18
CA THR A 390 -6.16 -2.10 13.52
C THR A 390 -7.62 -2.52 13.70
N ASP A 391 -8.01 -2.91 14.91
CA ASP A 391 -9.43 -3.14 15.23
C ASP A 391 -10.19 -1.82 15.51
N GLY A 392 -9.45 -0.72 15.72
CA GLY A 392 -9.96 0.63 15.92
C GLY A 392 -10.14 1.43 14.62
N SER A 393 -10.42 2.72 14.76
CA SER A 393 -10.52 3.64 13.61
C SER A 393 -9.15 4.06 13.09
N ILE A 394 -9.08 4.34 11.79
CA ILE A 394 -7.91 4.94 11.13
C ILE A 394 -8.25 6.38 10.73
N ALA A 395 -7.40 7.34 11.11
CA ALA A 395 -7.50 8.74 10.69
C ALA A 395 -6.20 9.22 10.04
N LEU A 396 -6.27 9.63 8.77
CA LEU A 396 -5.13 10.14 8.01
C LEU A 396 -5.36 11.61 7.61
N THR A 397 -4.42 12.50 7.92
CA THR A 397 -4.47 13.90 7.45
C THR A 397 -3.14 14.34 6.85
N ALA A 398 -3.18 14.99 5.68
CA ALA A 398 -1.98 15.53 5.02
C ALA A 398 -0.87 14.49 4.79
N VAL A 399 -1.24 13.26 4.44
CA VAL A 399 -0.33 12.14 4.22
C VAL A 399 0.06 12.03 2.75
N ASN A 400 1.35 11.78 2.48
CA ASN A 400 1.83 11.51 1.12
C ASN A 400 2.44 10.11 1.04
N ALA A 401 1.95 9.29 0.11
CA ALA A 401 2.49 7.96 -0.17
C ALA A 401 2.41 7.66 -1.68
N PHE A 402 3.35 8.22 -2.43
CA PHE A 402 3.46 8.05 -3.88
C PHE A 402 4.85 7.56 -4.31
N SER A 403 4.96 7.10 -5.56
CA SER A 403 6.16 6.43 -6.09
C SER A 403 6.55 5.16 -5.32
N ASN A 404 5.59 4.49 -4.68
CA ASN A 404 5.77 3.20 -4.02
C ASN A 404 5.32 2.05 -4.94
N ARG A 405 5.42 0.80 -4.48
CA ARG A 405 4.67 -0.29 -5.13
C ARG A 405 3.17 -0.06 -4.97
N THR A 406 2.74 0.08 -3.71
CA THR A 406 1.36 0.45 -3.33
C THR A 406 1.43 1.70 -2.47
N GLY A 407 0.52 2.66 -2.66
CA GLY A 407 0.54 3.90 -1.88
C GLY A 407 0.23 3.64 -0.40
N ALA A 408 -1.01 3.25 -0.10
CA ALA A 408 -1.41 2.84 1.24
C ALA A 408 -2.38 1.65 1.24
N ILE A 409 -2.26 0.82 2.27
CA ILE A 409 -3.19 -0.28 2.61
C ILE A 409 -3.70 -0.02 4.02
N LEU A 410 -5.01 0.05 4.19
CA LEU A 410 -5.69 0.38 5.45
C LEU A 410 -6.77 -0.68 5.71
N ASP A 411 -6.70 -1.33 6.86
CA ASP A 411 -7.62 -2.40 7.23
C ASP A 411 -8.13 -2.21 8.66
N THR A 412 -9.46 -2.12 8.80
CA THR A 412 -10.17 -2.15 10.09
C THR A 412 -11.19 -3.27 10.23
N THR A 413 -11.13 -4.28 9.36
CA THR A 413 -12.13 -5.35 9.23
C THR A 413 -12.11 -6.38 10.36
N SER A 414 -11.02 -6.43 11.15
CA SER A 414 -10.96 -7.18 12.40
C SER A 414 -11.85 -6.59 13.50
N GLY A 415 -12.14 -5.28 13.43
CA GLY A 415 -13.01 -4.57 14.36
C GLY A 415 -14.19 -3.88 13.67
N THR A 416 -14.62 -2.74 14.25
CA THR A 416 -15.74 -1.92 13.73
C THR A 416 -15.32 -0.46 13.55
N GLY A 417 -14.03 -0.21 13.34
CA GLY A 417 -13.50 1.14 13.17
C GLY A 417 -13.79 1.70 11.78
N GLY A 418 -14.14 2.99 11.70
CA GLY A 418 -14.21 3.72 10.43
C GLY A 418 -12.84 4.19 9.93
N ILE A 419 -12.75 4.54 8.65
CA ILE A 419 -11.56 5.12 8.02
C ILE A 419 -11.87 6.55 7.56
N ASP A 420 -11.17 7.54 8.11
CA ASP A 420 -11.29 8.96 7.76
C ASP A 420 -9.98 9.49 7.15
N ILE A 421 -10.03 10.00 5.93
CA ILE A 421 -8.86 10.50 5.20
C ILE A 421 -9.09 11.91 4.67
N GLY A 422 -8.22 12.85 5.04
CA GLY A 422 -8.29 14.25 4.63
C GLY A 422 -7.00 14.79 4.03
N ASN A 423 -7.09 15.51 2.90
CA ASN A 423 -5.97 16.23 2.28
C ASN A 423 -4.73 15.37 1.97
N SER A 424 -4.93 14.10 1.58
CA SER A 424 -3.84 13.12 1.41
C SER A 424 -3.64 12.72 -0.05
N ASN A 425 -2.39 12.36 -0.39
CA ASN A 425 -1.97 11.98 -1.74
C ASN A 425 -1.41 10.55 -1.75
N PHE A 426 -2.10 9.63 -2.44
CA PHE A 426 -1.70 8.24 -2.69
C PHE A 426 -1.39 8.02 -4.17
N GLY A 427 -0.76 9.01 -4.77
CA GLY A 427 -0.50 9.13 -6.19
C GLY A 427 0.06 10.51 -6.45
N VAL A 428 0.04 10.97 -7.69
CA VAL A 428 0.52 12.31 -8.05
C VAL A 428 -0.56 13.07 -8.81
N ASN A 429 -0.38 14.36 -9.06
CA ASN A 429 -1.33 15.17 -9.83
C ASN A 429 -0.77 15.60 -11.20
N ASN A 430 0.39 15.07 -11.58
CA ASN A 430 1.05 15.37 -12.85
C ASN A 430 2.10 14.29 -13.18
N THR A 431 2.60 14.33 -14.43
CA THR A 431 3.53 13.33 -14.98
C THR A 431 5.02 13.56 -14.63
N THR A 432 5.36 14.57 -13.82
CA THR A 432 6.78 14.85 -13.48
C THR A 432 7.35 13.91 -12.42
N GLN A 433 6.48 13.23 -11.69
CA GLN A 433 6.81 12.18 -10.73
C GLN A 433 6.00 10.93 -11.10
N PRO A 434 6.55 9.71 -10.94
CA PRO A 434 5.75 8.51 -11.11
C PRO A 434 4.76 8.38 -9.94
N GLY A 435 3.52 7.99 -10.21
CA GLY A 435 2.61 7.51 -9.16
C GLY A 435 3.05 6.14 -8.63
N ASN A 436 2.17 5.44 -7.94
CA ASN A 436 2.47 4.09 -7.46
C ASN A 436 2.43 3.07 -8.61
N THR A 437 3.26 2.03 -8.54
CA THR A 437 3.31 1.03 -9.63
C THR A 437 2.10 0.10 -9.64
N TRP A 438 1.36 0.04 -8.53
CA TRP A 438 0.09 -0.67 -8.39
C TRP A 438 -0.98 0.28 -7.84
N THR A 439 -1.77 -0.12 -6.83
CA THR A 439 -2.88 0.68 -6.31
C THR A 439 -2.39 1.90 -5.54
N GLY A 440 -3.09 3.02 -5.69
CA GLY A 440 -2.87 4.21 -4.87
C GLY A 440 -3.30 3.97 -3.42
N LEU A 441 -4.60 3.85 -3.20
CA LEU A 441 -5.20 3.61 -1.88
C LEU A 441 -6.03 2.33 -1.89
N HIS A 442 -5.72 1.38 -1.02
CA HIS A 442 -6.57 0.24 -0.69
C HIS A 442 -7.09 0.43 0.73
N ALA A 443 -8.41 0.47 0.91
CA ALA A 443 -9.03 0.67 2.21
C ALA A 443 -10.21 -0.29 2.41
N GLU A 444 -10.13 -1.12 3.46
CA GLU A 444 -11.19 -2.01 3.91
C GLU A 444 -11.62 -1.62 5.32
N SER A 445 -12.89 -1.25 5.50
CA SER A 445 -13.40 -0.73 6.75
C SER A 445 -14.49 -1.60 7.36
N GLY A 446 -14.36 -1.90 8.65
CA GLY A 446 -15.41 -2.49 9.47
C GLY A 446 -16.59 -1.55 9.78
N ASP A 447 -16.52 -0.28 9.37
CA ASP A 447 -17.62 0.71 9.44
C ASP A 447 -17.60 1.58 8.17
N ALA A 448 -17.65 2.92 8.29
CA ALA A 448 -17.70 3.85 7.16
C ALA A 448 -16.31 4.27 6.66
N ILE A 449 -16.22 4.62 5.36
CA ILE A 449 -15.05 5.26 4.75
C ILE A 449 -15.41 6.70 4.34
N ASN A 450 -14.66 7.69 4.83
CA ASN A 450 -14.79 9.09 4.43
C ASN A 450 -13.49 9.61 3.81
N LEU A 451 -13.53 10.02 2.54
CA LEU A 451 -12.44 10.69 1.84
C LEU A 451 -12.77 12.16 1.61
N ASN A 452 -11.88 13.07 1.99
CA ASN A 452 -12.01 14.50 1.73
C ASN A 452 -10.72 15.06 1.11
N THR A 453 -10.80 15.58 -0.11
CA THR A 453 -9.65 16.17 -0.82
C THR A 453 -8.51 15.16 -0.94
N VAL A 454 -8.80 13.97 -1.48
CA VAL A 454 -7.84 12.88 -1.67
C VAL A 454 -7.42 12.81 -3.14
N VAL A 455 -6.12 12.66 -3.39
CA VAL A 455 -5.56 12.44 -4.73
C VAL A 455 -4.96 11.05 -4.80
N ALA A 456 -5.46 10.21 -5.70
CA ALA A 456 -4.87 8.92 -6.03
C ALA A 456 -4.89 8.74 -7.56
N SER A 457 -4.14 9.59 -8.24
CA SER A 457 -4.00 9.61 -9.70
C SER A 457 -2.63 9.11 -10.14
N TYR A 458 -2.51 8.73 -11.42
CA TYR A 458 -1.27 8.23 -12.03
C TYR A 458 -0.71 6.93 -11.43
N ASN A 459 -1.58 6.08 -10.89
CA ASN A 459 -1.25 4.78 -10.35
C ASN A 459 -1.34 3.67 -11.42
N GLY A 460 -0.60 2.57 -11.24
CA GLY A 460 -0.50 1.50 -12.23
C GLY A 460 -1.77 0.65 -12.40
N SER A 461 -2.57 0.52 -11.34
CA SER A 461 -3.91 -0.12 -11.31
C SER A 461 -4.96 0.92 -10.89
N ASN A 462 -5.82 0.64 -9.90
CA ASN A 462 -6.79 1.60 -9.38
C ASN A 462 -6.11 2.81 -8.73
N GLY A 463 -6.79 3.95 -8.81
CA GLY A 463 -6.50 5.07 -7.94
C GLY A 463 -6.85 4.73 -6.49
N ALA A 464 -8.10 4.35 -6.25
CA ALA A 464 -8.54 3.86 -4.95
C ALA A 464 -9.48 2.65 -5.05
N TYR A 465 -9.32 1.73 -4.10
CA TYR A 465 -10.12 0.53 -3.91
C TYR A 465 -10.70 0.55 -2.49
N LEU A 466 -12.01 0.80 -2.38
CA LEU A 466 -12.71 1.05 -1.12
C LEU A 466 -13.76 -0.04 -0.87
N ILE A 467 -13.68 -0.71 0.27
CA ILE A 467 -14.71 -1.63 0.77
C ILE A 467 -15.12 -1.19 2.17
N ALA A 468 -16.41 -1.03 2.41
CA ALA A 468 -16.94 -0.63 3.72
C ALA A 468 -18.15 -1.48 4.12
N GLU A 469 -18.24 -1.82 5.41
CA GLU A 469 -19.49 -2.34 5.97
C GLU A 469 -20.56 -1.23 6.05
N GLY A 470 -20.13 0.02 6.29
CA GLY A 470 -20.96 1.21 6.36
C GLY A 470 -20.93 2.07 5.09
N ASN A 471 -21.21 3.36 5.25
CA ASN A 471 -21.28 4.31 4.14
C ASN A 471 -19.89 4.59 3.54
N ILE A 472 -19.84 4.91 2.24
CA ILE A 472 -18.65 5.45 1.58
C ILE A 472 -18.96 6.86 1.11
N ILE A 473 -18.21 7.85 1.61
CA ILE A 473 -18.39 9.26 1.24
C ILE A 473 -17.07 9.79 0.68
N VAL A 474 -17.10 10.30 -0.55
CA VAL A 474 -15.94 10.92 -1.19
C VAL A 474 -16.28 12.34 -1.60
N ASN A 475 -15.58 13.31 -1.00
CA ASN A 475 -15.72 14.73 -1.29
C ASN A 475 -14.43 15.26 -1.93
N THR A 476 -14.52 15.85 -3.12
CA THR A 476 -13.39 16.49 -3.82
C THR A 476 -12.22 15.51 -4.07
N GLY A 477 -12.51 14.27 -4.48
CA GLY A 477 -11.50 13.25 -4.78
C GLY A 477 -11.01 13.28 -6.23
N THR A 478 -9.72 13.01 -6.49
CA THR A 478 -9.17 12.88 -7.85
C THR A 478 -8.53 11.49 -8.03
N PHE A 479 -9.03 10.74 -9.02
CA PHE A 479 -8.65 9.36 -9.34
C PHE A 479 -8.46 9.20 -10.85
N SER A 480 -7.68 10.10 -11.45
CA SER A 480 -7.49 10.20 -12.89
C SER A 480 -6.19 9.55 -13.35
N GLU A 481 -6.11 9.22 -14.64
CA GLU A 481 -4.87 8.78 -15.28
C GLU A 481 -4.26 7.54 -14.60
N ASN A 482 -5.13 6.70 -14.03
CA ASN A 482 -4.73 5.44 -13.44
C ASN A 482 -4.87 4.31 -14.46
N VAL A 483 -4.56 3.09 -14.03
CA VAL A 483 -4.70 1.88 -14.83
C VAL A 483 -3.74 1.91 -16.02
N ASN A 484 -2.50 2.35 -15.80
CA ASN A 484 -1.49 2.54 -16.85
C ASN A 484 -0.91 1.21 -17.38
N SER A 485 -1.30 0.08 -16.77
CA SER A 485 -0.98 -1.28 -17.21
C SER A 485 -2.27 -1.99 -17.59
N ASN A 486 -2.19 -3.07 -18.39
CA ASN A 486 -3.37 -3.76 -18.92
C ASN A 486 -4.19 -4.53 -17.85
N PHE A 487 -4.77 -3.79 -16.91
CA PHE A 487 -5.70 -4.23 -15.86
C PHE A 487 -7.05 -3.54 -16.07
N PRO A 488 -7.74 -3.82 -17.17
CA PRO A 488 -8.98 -3.13 -17.48
C PRO A 488 -10.12 -3.31 -16.46
N GLU A 489 -9.97 -4.32 -15.61
CA GLU A 489 -10.88 -4.66 -14.52
C GLU A 489 -10.84 -3.58 -13.42
N ASP A 490 -9.75 -2.81 -13.37
CA ASP A 490 -9.50 -1.81 -12.35
C ASP A 490 -10.06 -0.45 -12.76
N PRO A 491 -11.00 0.17 -12.03
CA PRO A 491 -11.38 1.56 -12.26
C PRO A 491 -10.42 2.55 -11.60
N GLY A 492 -10.53 3.83 -11.98
CA GLY A 492 -9.92 4.93 -11.22
C GLY A 492 -10.34 4.90 -9.75
N LEU A 493 -11.64 4.76 -9.48
CA LEU A 493 -12.19 4.52 -8.14
C LEU A 493 -13.14 3.31 -8.14
N PHE A 494 -12.82 2.31 -7.31
CA PHE A 494 -13.75 1.25 -6.94
C PHE A 494 -14.28 1.52 -5.54
N ALA A 495 -15.61 1.50 -5.37
CA ALA A 495 -16.26 1.63 -4.07
C ALA A 495 -17.38 0.61 -3.90
N LYS A 496 -17.29 -0.21 -2.86
CA LYS A 496 -18.30 -1.21 -2.50
C LYS A 496 -18.72 -1.06 -1.04
N SER A 497 -20.01 -0.89 -0.79
CA SER A 497 -20.60 -0.97 0.54
C SER A 497 -21.44 -2.24 0.70
N HIS A 498 -21.40 -2.88 1.87
CA HIS A 498 -22.23 -4.06 2.18
C HIS A 498 -23.65 -3.73 2.67
N GLY A 499 -24.08 -2.46 2.57
CA GLY A 499 -25.44 -2.04 2.94
C GLY A 499 -25.58 -0.56 3.28
N GLY A 500 -24.48 0.19 3.31
CA GLY A 500 -24.47 1.65 3.44
C GLY A 500 -24.59 2.37 2.10
N ASP A 501 -24.81 3.68 2.20
CA ASP A 501 -24.91 4.58 1.07
C ASP A 501 -23.52 4.92 0.50
N ILE A 502 -23.45 5.15 -0.81
CA ILE A 502 -22.25 5.63 -1.51
C ILE A 502 -22.53 7.04 -2.03
N SER A 503 -21.80 8.04 -1.55
CA SER A 503 -21.94 9.44 -1.97
C SER A 503 -20.64 9.98 -2.55
N LEU A 504 -20.67 10.41 -3.81
CA LEU A 504 -19.57 11.11 -4.48
C LEU A 504 -19.94 12.56 -4.78
N ILE A 505 -19.13 13.51 -4.31
CA ILE A 505 -19.36 14.94 -4.52
C ILE A 505 -18.07 15.58 -5.05
N ASP A 506 -18.16 16.25 -6.19
CA ASP A 506 -17.03 16.91 -6.86
C ASP A 506 -15.84 15.95 -7.13
N VAL A 507 -16.13 14.71 -7.52
CA VAL A 507 -15.13 13.67 -7.81
C VAL A 507 -14.71 13.72 -9.28
N VAL A 508 -13.40 13.60 -9.53
CA VAL A 508 -12.83 13.55 -10.89
C VAL A 508 -12.10 12.23 -11.08
N ALA A 509 -12.54 11.41 -12.03
CA ALA A 509 -11.85 10.17 -12.42
C ALA A 509 -11.82 10.08 -13.95
N ASN A 510 -10.92 10.86 -14.55
CA ASN A 510 -10.78 11.02 -15.99
C ASN A 510 -9.57 10.26 -16.51
N GLY A 511 -9.60 9.86 -17.78
CA GLY A 511 -8.40 9.37 -18.46
C GLY A 511 -7.82 8.09 -17.87
N ASN A 512 -8.63 7.25 -17.21
CA ASN A 512 -8.14 5.95 -16.73
C ASN A 512 -7.97 5.02 -17.95
N ASP A 513 -6.73 4.65 -18.27
CA ASP A 513 -6.32 4.23 -19.62
C ASP A 513 -7.06 2.99 -20.15
N PHE A 514 -7.20 1.95 -19.32
CA PHE A 514 -7.88 0.69 -19.70
C PHE A 514 -9.15 0.43 -18.90
N GLY A 515 -9.39 1.18 -17.83
CA GLY A 515 -10.45 0.93 -16.86
C GLY A 515 -11.61 1.92 -16.95
N ALA A 516 -12.60 1.73 -16.06
CA ALA A 516 -13.67 2.69 -15.88
C ALA A 516 -13.21 3.91 -15.07
N GLY A 517 -13.94 5.02 -15.14
CA GLY A 517 -13.73 6.16 -14.25
C GLY A 517 -14.04 5.76 -12.81
N VAL A 518 -15.28 5.36 -12.56
CA VAL A 518 -15.71 4.85 -11.24
C VAL A 518 -16.62 3.63 -11.35
N VAL A 519 -16.50 2.71 -10.39
CA VAL A 519 -17.39 1.55 -10.19
C VAL A 519 -17.93 1.58 -8.76
N LEU A 520 -19.25 1.65 -8.62
CA LEU A 520 -19.96 1.85 -7.36
C LEU A 520 -20.96 0.72 -7.13
N LYS A 521 -20.90 0.09 -5.95
CA LYS A 521 -21.75 -1.07 -5.63
C LYS A 521 -22.26 -1.04 -4.21
N THR A 522 -23.56 -1.26 -4.03
CA THR A 522 -24.14 -1.49 -2.70
C THR A 522 -25.30 -2.47 -2.78
N THR A 523 -25.59 -3.18 -1.69
CA THR A 523 -26.69 -4.13 -1.65
C THR A 523 -28.02 -3.41 -1.46
N ASP A 524 -28.14 -2.56 -0.43
CA ASP A 524 -29.40 -1.90 -0.08
C ASP A 524 -29.29 -0.36 0.00
N GLY A 525 -28.08 0.19 -0.03
CA GLY A 525 -27.84 1.63 0.12
C GLY A 525 -28.12 2.43 -1.14
N THR A 526 -28.24 3.74 -1.01
CA THR A 526 -28.33 4.64 -2.17
C THR A 526 -26.96 4.90 -2.78
N ILE A 527 -26.92 5.21 -4.07
CA ILE A 527 -25.72 5.73 -4.75
C ILE A 527 -26.03 7.14 -5.23
N ASP A 528 -25.41 8.16 -4.64
CA ASP A 528 -25.63 9.56 -4.97
C ASP A 528 -24.34 10.21 -5.48
N VAL A 529 -24.32 10.59 -6.76
CA VAL A 529 -23.20 11.28 -7.39
C VAL A 529 -23.63 12.68 -7.82
N SER A 530 -22.95 13.70 -7.30
CA SER A 530 -23.37 15.08 -7.49
C SER A 530 -22.20 16.08 -7.56
N GLY A 531 -22.52 17.37 -7.50
CA GLY A 531 -21.55 18.45 -7.63
C GLY A 531 -21.13 18.67 -9.08
N THR A 532 -19.84 18.91 -9.32
CA THR A 532 -19.23 19.01 -10.66
C THR A 532 -18.40 17.76 -10.99
N SER A 533 -18.89 16.58 -10.63
CA SER A 533 -18.16 15.32 -10.83
C SER A 533 -17.94 15.01 -12.32
N GLN A 534 -16.76 14.46 -12.66
CA GLN A 534 -16.30 14.21 -14.02
C GLN A 534 -15.71 12.81 -14.17
N PHE A 535 -16.10 12.12 -15.25
CA PHE A 535 -15.71 10.75 -15.58
C PHE A 535 -15.45 10.61 -17.08
N ASP A 536 -14.61 11.49 -17.62
CA ASP A 536 -14.36 11.64 -19.05
C ASP A 536 -13.14 10.85 -19.52
N GLN A 537 -13.15 10.43 -20.79
CA GLN A 537 -12.00 9.83 -21.49
C GLN A 537 -11.47 8.54 -20.86
N ASN A 538 -12.32 7.75 -20.20
CA ASN A 538 -11.92 6.47 -19.62
C ASN A 538 -11.91 5.35 -20.67
N GLY A 539 -11.03 4.38 -20.43
CA GLY A 539 -10.74 3.25 -21.28
C GLY A 539 -11.92 2.30 -21.47
N THR A 540 -12.94 2.37 -20.63
CA THR A 540 -14.22 1.66 -20.81
C THR A 540 -15.43 2.57 -20.54
N ILE A 541 -15.84 2.68 -19.27
CA ILE A 541 -17.06 3.33 -18.83
C ILE A 541 -16.71 4.58 -18.02
N GLY A 542 -17.47 5.66 -18.15
CA GLY A 542 -17.33 6.81 -17.26
C GLY A 542 -17.72 6.45 -15.83
N ILE A 543 -19.00 6.15 -15.62
CA ILE A 543 -19.54 5.70 -14.34
C ILE A 543 -20.33 4.40 -14.47
N GLN A 544 -20.00 3.45 -13.61
CA GLN A 544 -20.75 2.22 -13.40
C GLN A 544 -21.33 2.20 -11.98
N ALA A 545 -22.64 2.02 -11.83
CA ALA A 545 -23.31 2.02 -10.52
C ALA A 545 -24.38 0.92 -10.44
N HIS A 546 -24.29 0.12 -9.38
CA HIS A 546 -25.15 -1.04 -9.13
C HIS A 546 -25.69 -0.98 -7.71
N SER A 547 -27.02 -1.00 -7.55
CA SER A 547 -27.65 -1.17 -6.25
C SER A 547 -28.66 -2.31 -6.27
N GLY A 548 -28.83 -3.04 -5.18
CA GLY A 548 -29.94 -3.99 -5.05
C GLY A 548 -31.25 -3.22 -4.91
N ASP A 549 -31.54 -2.72 -3.71
CA ASP A 549 -32.81 -2.05 -3.39
C ASP A 549 -32.75 -0.51 -3.35
N GLY A 550 -31.55 0.08 -3.27
CA GLY A 550 -31.40 1.52 -3.12
C GLY A 550 -31.40 2.28 -4.45
N SER A 551 -31.83 3.53 -4.40
CA SER A 551 -31.86 4.39 -5.60
C SER A 551 -30.46 4.81 -6.05
N ILE A 552 -30.31 5.02 -7.35
CA ILE A 552 -29.11 5.60 -7.96
C ILE A 552 -29.46 7.00 -8.48
N THR A 553 -28.76 8.03 -8.01
CA THR A 553 -28.93 9.42 -8.46
C THR A 553 -27.62 9.97 -9.02
N LEU A 554 -27.64 10.41 -10.27
CA LEU A 554 -26.58 11.20 -10.90
C LEU A 554 -27.09 12.62 -11.15
N ALA A 555 -26.39 13.63 -10.62
CA ALA A 555 -26.82 15.03 -10.74
C ALA A 555 -25.68 15.98 -11.12
N ASN A 556 -25.83 16.66 -12.27
CA ASN A 556 -24.87 17.66 -12.80
C ASN A 556 -23.47 17.09 -13.09
N ILE A 557 -23.40 15.84 -13.59
CA ILE A 557 -22.14 15.15 -13.88
C ILE A 557 -21.77 15.23 -15.37
N ALA A 558 -20.48 15.00 -15.67
CA ALA A 558 -20.00 14.78 -17.02
C ALA A 558 -19.35 13.39 -17.14
N ALA A 559 -19.73 12.62 -18.16
CA ALA A 559 -19.12 11.33 -18.50
C ALA A 559 -19.10 11.17 -20.02
N SER A 560 -18.13 11.84 -20.65
CA SER A 560 -17.99 11.99 -22.10
C SER A 560 -16.70 11.37 -22.60
N PHE A 561 -16.66 11.03 -23.89
CA PHE A 561 -15.49 10.50 -24.58
C PHE A 561 -14.98 9.18 -24.01
N ASN A 562 -15.83 8.41 -23.32
CA ASN A 562 -15.48 7.07 -22.85
C ASN A 562 -15.64 6.08 -24.00
N THR A 563 -14.76 5.09 -24.07
CA THR A 563 -14.68 4.18 -25.24
C THR A 563 -15.89 3.25 -25.37
N VAL A 564 -16.64 3.02 -24.29
CA VAL A 564 -17.78 2.09 -24.24
C VAL A 564 -19.06 2.80 -23.79
N LYS A 565 -19.17 3.20 -22.52
CA LYS A 565 -20.40 3.84 -21.98
C LYS A 565 -20.10 5.13 -21.22
N GLY A 566 -20.98 6.12 -21.33
CA GLY A 566 -20.96 7.26 -20.41
C GLY A 566 -21.39 6.85 -19.00
N ALA A 567 -22.59 6.29 -18.90
CA ALA A 567 -23.12 5.71 -17.66
C ALA A 567 -23.66 4.30 -17.87
N TYR A 568 -23.37 3.40 -16.93
CA TYR A 568 -23.98 2.07 -16.80
C TYR A 568 -24.61 1.92 -15.41
N LEU A 569 -25.95 1.92 -15.37
CA LEU A 569 -26.73 2.01 -14.13
C LEU A 569 -27.70 0.83 -14.04
N SER A 570 -27.71 0.15 -12.90
CA SER A 570 -28.66 -0.93 -12.67
C SER A 570 -29.17 -0.98 -11.23
N THR A 571 -30.46 -1.26 -11.09
CA THR A 571 -31.08 -1.60 -9.81
C THR A 571 -31.89 -2.90 -9.91
N TYR A 572 -31.76 -3.79 -8.93
CA TYR A 572 -32.43 -5.11 -8.96
C TYR A 572 -33.72 -5.19 -8.15
N GLY A 573 -34.01 -4.20 -7.33
CA GLY A 573 -35.21 -4.11 -6.50
C GLY A 573 -35.92 -2.77 -6.69
N MET A 574 -36.46 -2.23 -5.60
CA MET A 574 -37.35 -1.05 -5.64
C MET A 574 -36.65 0.29 -5.91
N GLY A 575 -35.33 0.29 -6.09
CA GLY A 575 -34.53 1.51 -6.22
C GLY A 575 -34.74 2.23 -7.56
N ASP A 576 -35.16 3.49 -7.51
CA ASP A 576 -35.25 4.34 -8.71
C ASP A 576 -33.87 4.70 -9.29
N ILE A 577 -33.80 4.91 -10.60
CA ILE A 577 -32.63 5.49 -11.28
C ILE A 577 -32.97 6.91 -11.74
N ASN A 578 -32.22 7.90 -11.25
CA ASN A 578 -32.43 9.31 -11.51
C ASN A 578 -31.18 9.95 -12.12
N VAL A 579 -31.25 10.40 -13.37
CA VAL A 579 -30.18 11.16 -14.02
C VAL A 579 -30.68 12.57 -14.30
N ASN A 580 -29.96 13.58 -13.82
CA ASN A 580 -30.39 14.96 -13.86
C ASN A 580 -29.25 15.88 -14.32
N ASN A 581 -29.48 16.62 -15.40
CA ASN A 581 -28.53 17.57 -15.99
C ASN A 581 -27.15 16.93 -16.29
N GLY A 582 -27.11 15.66 -16.69
CA GLY A 582 -25.88 14.97 -17.06
C GLY A 582 -25.41 15.33 -18.48
N THR A 583 -24.11 15.22 -18.72
CA THR A 583 -23.50 15.42 -20.06
C THR A 583 -22.72 14.18 -20.49
N PHE A 584 -23.16 13.55 -21.59
CA PHE A 584 -22.64 12.30 -22.13
C PHE A 584 -22.37 12.46 -23.64
N VAL A 585 -21.22 13.00 -23.99
CA VAL A 585 -20.87 13.33 -25.38
C VAL A 585 -19.86 12.33 -25.92
N GLU A 586 -20.07 11.84 -27.13
CA GLU A 586 -19.10 11.01 -27.89
C GLU A 586 -18.60 9.78 -27.13
N ASN A 587 -19.48 9.11 -26.38
CA ASN A 587 -19.17 7.79 -25.83
C ASN A 587 -19.27 6.71 -26.93
N GLY A 588 -18.63 5.55 -26.80
CA GLY A 588 -18.62 4.53 -27.87
C GLY A 588 -19.98 3.87 -28.14
N SER A 589 -20.37 2.88 -27.34
CA SER A 589 -21.61 2.12 -27.55
C SER A 589 -22.84 2.86 -27.02
N TYR A 590 -22.77 3.41 -25.80
CA TYR A 590 -23.92 4.04 -25.16
C TYR A 590 -23.57 5.36 -24.48
N GLY A 591 -24.43 6.37 -24.62
CA GLY A 591 -24.37 7.54 -23.74
C GLY A 591 -24.78 7.16 -22.32
N ILE A 592 -26.01 6.63 -22.20
CA ILE A 592 -26.58 6.13 -20.93
C ILE A 592 -27.19 4.75 -21.16
N TYR A 593 -26.81 3.78 -20.35
CA TYR A 593 -27.55 2.53 -20.20
C TYR A 593 -28.10 2.46 -18.77
N ALA A 594 -29.40 2.32 -18.63
CA ALA A 594 -30.07 2.21 -17.33
C ALA A 594 -31.12 1.10 -17.33
N SER A 595 -31.07 0.23 -16.33
CA SER A 595 -32.03 -0.87 -16.18
C SER A 595 -32.51 -1.03 -14.73
N THR A 596 -33.79 -1.26 -14.54
CA THR A 596 -34.37 -1.57 -13.24
C THR A 596 -35.48 -2.62 -13.36
N SER A 597 -35.62 -3.48 -12.35
CA SER A 597 -36.66 -4.51 -12.30
C SER A 597 -37.99 -4.01 -11.73
N GLU A 598 -37.95 -3.14 -10.72
CA GLU A 598 -39.14 -2.68 -9.98
C GLU A 598 -39.22 -1.15 -9.79
N GLY A 599 -38.08 -0.44 -9.79
CA GLY A 599 -38.03 1.01 -9.62
C GLY A 599 -38.39 1.81 -10.87
N ASP A 600 -38.47 3.13 -10.74
CA ASP A 600 -38.71 4.01 -11.88
C ASP A 600 -37.39 4.55 -12.46
N ILE A 601 -37.36 4.79 -13.78
CA ILE A 601 -36.24 5.47 -14.45
C ILE A 601 -36.66 6.91 -14.79
N ASN A 602 -35.93 7.89 -14.28
CA ASN A 602 -36.16 9.32 -14.50
C ASN A 602 -34.92 9.99 -15.10
N LEU A 603 -35.02 10.46 -16.34
CA LEU A 603 -33.98 11.25 -17.01
C LEU A 603 -34.48 12.69 -17.21
N ASN A 604 -33.73 13.68 -16.71
CA ASN A 604 -34.17 15.07 -16.67
C ASN A 604 -33.08 16.02 -17.19
N ASN A 605 -33.35 16.67 -18.33
CA ASN A 605 -32.46 17.65 -18.97
C ASN A 605 -31.05 17.12 -19.30
N ASP A 606 -30.91 15.82 -19.56
CA ASP A 606 -29.64 15.21 -19.92
C ASP A 606 -29.24 15.54 -21.36
N THR A 607 -27.95 15.76 -21.58
CA THR A 607 -27.38 15.98 -22.91
C THR A 607 -26.56 14.77 -23.32
N VAL A 608 -27.10 14.00 -24.25
CA VAL A 608 -26.44 12.88 -24.91
C VAL A 608 -26.23 13.20 -26.38
N THR A 609 -24.99 13.31 -26.81
CA THR A 609 -24.68 13.68 -28.21
C THR A 609 -23.57 12.82 -28.77
N GLY A 610 -23.91 12.03 -29.79
CA GLY A 610 -22.98 11.05 -30.33
C GLY A 610 -21.97 11.59 -31.34
N ASN A 611 -22.31 12.65 -32.08
CA ASN A 611 -21.51 13.20 -33.19
C ASN A 611 -20.96 12.14 -34.18
N GLY A 612 -21.71 11.06 -34.40
CA GLY A 612 -21.30 9.95 -35.26
C GLY A 612 -20.30 8.97 -34.64
N VAL A 613 -20.08 9.04 -33.32
CA VAL A 613 -19.31 8.09 -32.52
C VAL A 613 -20.24 7.19 -31.73
N THR A 614 -21.17 7.78 -30.95
CA THR A 614 -22.06 7.01 -30.07
C THR A 614 -23.11 6.23 -30.83
N ASP A 615 -23.21 4.92 -30.58
CA ASP A 615 -24.21 4.07 -31.23
C ASP A 615 -25.62 4.39 -30.74
N TYR A 616 -25.86 4.20 -29.45
CA TYR A 616 -27.14 4.51 -28.80
C TYR A 616 -26.98 5.70 -27.87
N GLY A 617 -27.84 6.71 -28.02
CA GLY A 617 -27.83 7.82 -27.05
C GLY A 617 -28.19 7.30 -25.66
N ALA A 618 -29.40 6.79 -25.48
CA ALA A 618 -29.76 6.10 -24.24
C ALA A 618 -30.58 4.82 -24.48
N VAL A 619 -30.34 3.80 -23.65
CA VAL A 619 -31.14 2.58 -23.55
C VAL A 619 -31.66 2.46 -22.13
N LEU A 620 -32.99 2.46 -21.98
CA LEU A 620 -33.68 2.49 -20.71
C LEU A 620 -34.63 1.29 -20.62
N SER A 621 -34.53 0.51 -19.55
CA SER A 621 -35.38 -0.66 -19.32
C SER A 621 -35.96 -0.65 -17.91
N GLY A 622 -37.28 -0.58 -17.75
CA GLY A 622 -37.92 -0.62 -16.44
C GLY A 622 -39.45 -0.56 -16.46
N PRO A 623 -40.13 -0.68 -15.31
CA PRO A 623 -41.58 -0.55 -15.22
C PRO A 623 -42.10 0.78 -15.77
N ASN A 624 -41.64 1.88 -15.20
CA ASN A 624 -41.96 3.22 -15.68
C ASN A 624 -40.70 3.97 -16.08
N VAL A 625 -40.74 4.58 -17.26
CA VAL A 625 -39.63 5.37 -17.81
C VAL A 625 -40.13 6.77 -18.12
N PHE A 626 -39.57 7.75 -17.43
CA PHE A 626 -39.90 9.17 -17.55
C PHE A 626 -38.69 9.94 -18.09
N VAL A 627 -38.84 10.59 -19.24
CA VAL A 627 -37.80 11.43 -19.84
C VAL A 627 -38.35 12.83 -20.05
N THR A 628 -37.82 13.80 -19.29
CA THR A 628 -38.27 15.20 -19.33
C THR A 628 -37.13 16.11 -19.78
N GLY A 629 -37.35 16.84 -20.86
CA GLY A 629 -36.33 17.64 -21.52
C GLY A 629 -35.23 16.76 -22.13
N GLY A 630 -34.05 17.33 -22.29
CA GLY A 630 -32.87 16.61 -22.75
C GLY A 630 -32.75 16.45 -24.27
N ALA A 631 -31.56 16.04 -24.69
CA ALA A 631 -31.14 15.93 -26.08
C ALA A 631 -30.40 14.60 -26.30
N TYR A 632 -30.81 13.84 -27.30
CA TYR A 632 -30.29 12.51 -27.66
C TYR A 632 -29.97 12.49 -29.16
N ASN A 633 -28.93 13.24 -29.54
CA ASN A 633 -28.73 13.69 -30.91
C ASN A 633 -27.50 13.06 -31.55
N SER A 634 -27.53 12.99 -32.89
CA SER A 634 -26.37 12.65 -33.72
C SER A 634 -25.68 11.32 -33.36
N ASN A 635 -26.44 10.35 -32.84
CA ASN A 635 -25.95 8.99 -32.59
C ASN A 635 -25.91 8.19 -33.91
N THR A 636 -25.05 7.19 -34.04
CA THR A 636 -24.92 6.39 -35.27
C THR A 636 -26.15 5.49 -35.48
N GLU A 637 -26.79 5.06 -34.40
CA GLU A 637 -28.02 4.25 -34.41
C GLU A 637 -29.19 5.03 -33.80
N VAL A 638 -29.66 4.68 -32.61
CA VAL A 638 -30.90 5.20 -32.02
C VAL A 638 -30.59 6.32 -31.03
N GLY A 639 -31.36 7.42 -31.08
CA GLY A 639 -31.25 8.48 -30.09
C GLY A 639 -31.64 8.01 -28.69
N LEU A 640 -32.87 7.52 -28.54
CA LEU A 640 -33.39 7.04 -27.26
C LEU A 640 -34.21 5.76 -27.47
N LYS A 641 -33.83 4.67 -26.79
CA LYS A 641 -34.53 3.39 -26.81
C LYS A 641 -35.09 3.10 -25.42
N ILE A 642 -36.39 2.85 -25.35
CA ILE A 642 -37.13 2.58 -24.11
C ILE A 642 -37.78 1.21 -24.21
N ILE A 643 -37.60 0.40 -23.18
CA ILE A 643 -38.28 -0.87 -22.96
C ILE A 643 -39.04 -0.72 -21.64
N ALA A 644 -40.36 -0.55 -21.72
CA ALA A 644 -41.21 -0.35 -20.54
C ALA A 644 -42.11 -1.57 -20.28
N SER A 645 -42.47 -1.83 -19.03
CA SER A 645 -43.52 -2.80 -18.71
C SER A 645 -44.84 -2.18 -18.23
N GLU A 646 -44.85 -0.88 -17.90
CA GLU A 646 -46.06 -0.14 -17.54
C GLU A 646 -46.22 1.16 -18.35
N THR A 647 -45.29 2.11 -18.19
CA THR A 647 -45.44 3.47 -18.75
C THR A 647 -44.14 3.99 -19.36
N ALA A 648 -44.26 4.71 -20.48
CA ALA A 648 -43.19 5.52 -21.04
C ALA A 648 -43.70 6.96 -21.30
N GLU A 649 -43.14 7.95 -20.60
CA GLU A 649 -43.49 9.36 -20.77
C GLU A 649 -42.28 10.14 -21.29
N LEU A 650 -42.50 10.88 -22.39
CA LEU A 650 -41.50 11.73 -23.01
C LEU A 650 -42.07 13.16 -23.12
N ASP A 651 -41.56 14.09 -22.33
CA ASP A 651 -41.92 15.51 -22.42
C ASP A 651 -40.73 16.35 -22.85
N SER A 652 -40.88 17.12 -23.93
CA SER A 652 -39.87 18.06 -24.42
C SER A 652 -38.52 17.42 -24.81
N VAL A 653 -38.53 16.15 -25.22
CA VAL A 653 -37.35 15.40 -25.65
C VAL A 653 -36.93 15.78 -27.07
N THR A 654 -35.62 15.98 -27.28
CA THR A 654 -35.03 16.17 -28.63
C THR A 654 -34.21 14.94 -29.01
N ALA A 655 -34.51 14.28 -30.12
CA ALA A 655 -33.72 13.19 -30.67
C ALA A 655 -33.57 13.37 -32.19
N ASP A 656 -32.68 14.30 -32.55
CA ASP A 656 -32.48 14.76 -33.91
C ASP A 656 -31.14 14.25 -34.49
N GLY A 657 -31.14 13.97 -35.79
CA GLY A 657 -29.91 13.72 -36.54
C GLY A 657 -29.27 12.34 -36.31
N ASN A 658 -30.01 11.39 -35.74
CA ASN A 658 -29.50 10.04 -35.49
C ASN A 658 -29.46 9.21 -36.78
N GLY A 659 -28.48 8.31 -36.92
CA GLY A 659 -28.32 7.48 -38.13
C GLY A 659 -29.41 6.41 -38.29
N GLY A 660 -30.00 5.97 -37.18
CA GLY A 660 -31.19 5.13 -37.09
C GLY A 660 -32.45 5.92 -36.73
N ASN A 661 -33.27 5.39 -35.83
CA ASN A 661 -34.49 6.04 -35.37
C ASN A 661 -34.17 7.16 -34.35
N GLY A 662 -35.00 8.21 -34.28
CA GLY A 662 -34.87 9.22 -33.23
C GLY A 662 -35.16 8.62 -31.86
N VAL A 663 -36.39 8.12 -31.68
CA VAL A 663 -36.82 7.41 -30.49
C VAL A 663 -37.46 6.07 -30.84
N GLU A 664 -37.16 5.03 -30.06
CA GLU A 664 -37.84 3.74 -30.06
C GLU A 664 -38.46 3.45 -28.69
N VAL A 665 -39.73 3.06 -28.66
CA VAL A 665 -40.42 2.65 -27.43
C VAL A 665 -41.04 1.28 -27.64
N TYR A 666 -40.70 0.32 -26.79
CA TYR A 666 -41.21 -1.03 -26.78
C TYR A 666 -41.88 -1.33 -25.44
N SER A 667 -42.95 -2.13 -25.47
CA SER A 667 -43.32 -2.91 -24.29
C SER A 667 -42.31 -4.06 -24.08
N ALA A 668 -42.20 -4.55 -22.84
CA ALA A 668 -41.42 -5.74 -22.51
C ALA A 668 -41.76 -6.96 -23.40
N SER A 669 -43.00 -7.08 -23.89
CA SER A 669 -43.42 -8.17 -24.76
C SER A 669 -43.22 -7.92 -26.26
N THR A 670 -42.88 -6.70 -26.68
CA THR A 670 -42.70 -6.34 -28.10
C THR A 670 -41.25 -6.02 -28.46
N HIS A 671 -40.38 -5.97 -27.46
CA HIS A 671 -38.94 -5.79 -27.66
C HIS A 671 -38.30 -7.05 -28.28
N GLY A 672 -38.79 -8.22 -27.90
CA GLY A 672 -38.39 -9.53 -28.44
C GLY A 672 -39.53 -10.56 -28.32
N PRO A 673 -39.31 -11.79 -28.81
CA PRO A 673 -40.35 -12.82 -28.80
C PRO A 673 -40.65 -13.34 -27.39
N ILE A 674 -41.93 -13.46 -27.05
CA ILE A 674 -42.42 -13.97 -25.75
C ILE A 674 -42.75 -15.46 -25.80
N CYS A 675 -42.80 -16.13 -24.66
CA CYS A 675 -43.13 -17.56 -24.63
C CYS A 675 -44.60 -17.82 -25.01
N GLU A 676 -44.85 -18.92 -25.73
CA GLU A 676 -46.21 -19.38 -26.00
C GLU A 676 -46.99 -19.54 -24.68
N GLY A 677 -48.06 -18.76 -24.52
CA GLY A 677 -48.90 -18.77 -23.32
C GLY A 677 -48.54 -17.74 -22.25
N GLU A 678 -47.48 -16.95 -22.43
CA GLU A 678 -47.25 -15.75 -21.63
C GLU A 678 -48.21 -14.62 -22.03
N ASP A 679 -48.62 -13.84 -21.02
CA ASP A 679 -49.49 -12.69 -21.23
C ASP A 679 -48.69 -11.55 -21.88
N VAL A 680 -49.30 -10.90 -22.88
CA VAL A 680 -48.70 -9.74 -23.54
C VAL A 680 -48.78 -8.54 -22.61
N VAL A 681 -47.63 -7.96 -22.30
CA VAL A 681 -47.50 -6.70 -21.57
C VAL A 681 -47.86 -5.56 -22.52
N ASN A 682 -48.85 -4.75 -22.12
CA ASN A 682 -49.28 -3.57 -22.85
C ASN A 682 -48.94 -2.33 -22.03
N ILE A 683 -48.35 -1.32 -22.67
CA ILE A 683 -47.89 -0.11 -21.98
C ILE A 683 -48.66 1.14 -22.41
N THR A 684 -48.59 2.16 -21.57
CA THR A 684 -49.03 3.52 -21.89
C THR A 684 -47.83 4.36 -22.35
N VAL A 685 -47.94 4.99 -23.51
CA VAL A 685 -46.89 5.87 -24.06
C VAL A 685 -47.46 7.27 -24.27
N SER A 686 -46.87 8.27 -23.62
CA SER A 686 -47.22 9.69 -23.80
C SER A 686 -46.03 10.48 -24.31
N VAL A 687 -46.22 11.23 -25.39
CA VAL A 687 -45.18 12.08 -26.00
C VAL A 687 -45.70 13.49 -26.16
N THR A 688 -45.08 14.46 -25.49
CA THR A 688 -45.44 15.88 -25.54
C THR A 688 -44.23 16.72 -25.95
N ASN A 689 -44.44 17.75 -26.79
CA ASN A 689 -43.42 18.76 -27.10
C ASN A 689 -42.08 18.26 -27.70
N GLY A 690 -42.05 17.07 -28.30
CA GLY A 690 -40.81 16.45 -28.79
C GLY A 690 -40.30 16.96 -30.14
N SER A 691 -39.00 16.82 -30.39
CA SER A 691 -38.34 17.08 -31.67
C SER A 691 -37.64 15.82 -32.17
N PHE A 692 -38.06 15.32 -33.35
CA PHE A 692 -37.61 14.04 -33.90
C PHE A 692 -37.29 14.16 -35.39
N ASN A 693 -36.32 15.01 -35.72
CA ASN A 693 -36.00 15.48 -37.05
C ASN A 693 -34.68 14.90 -37.58
N THR A 694 -34.55 14.84 -38.90
CA THR A 694 -33.32 14.49 -39.61
C THR A 694 -32.69 13.14 -39.25
N ASN A 695 -33.50 12.19 -38.78
CA ASN A 695 -33.06 10.84 -38.45
C ASN A 695 -33.00 9.94 -39.70
N GLY A 696 -32.08 8.97 -39.76
CA GLY A 696 -31.96 8.05 -40.89
C GLY A 696 -33.13 7.06 -41.01
N GLY A 697 -33.76 6.73 -39.88
CA GLY A 697 -34.98 5.94 -39.75
C GLY A 697 -36.23 6.79 -39.54
N TYR A 698 -37.14 6.32 -38.68
CA TYR A 698 -38.30 7.05 -38.19
C TYR A 698 -37.86 8.13 -37.19
N GLY A 699 -38.64 9.20 -37.06
CA GLY A 699 -38.44 10.13 -35.95
C GLY A 699 -38.83 9.48 -34.61
N LEU A 700 -39.97 8.79 -34.59
CA LEU A 700 -40.51 8.12 -33.41
C LEU A 700 -41.11 6.76 -33.80
N MET A 701 -40.65 5.68 -33.20
CA MET A 701 -41.21 4.34 -33.36
C MET A 701 -41.76 3.84 -32.02
N ILE A 702 -43.02 3.40 -32.00
CA ILE A 702 -43.69 2.92 -30.80
C ILE A 702 -44.32 1.55 -31.08
N LYS A 703 -43.97 0.57 -30.25
CA LYS A 703 -44.56 -0.77 -30.18
C LYS A 703 -45.09 -1.01 -28.76
N PRO A 704 -46.31 -0.58 -28.42
CA PRO A 704 -46.79 -0.57 -27.03
C PRO A 704 -47.54 -1.86 -26.64
N GLY A 705 -47.65 -2.83 -27.55
CA GLY A 705 -48.56 -3.98 -27.45
C GLY A 705 -49.91 -3.74 -28.16
N PRO A 706 -50.66 -4.80 -28.48
CA PRO A 706 -51.92 -4.73 -29.25
C PRO A 706 -53.04 -3.95 -28.52
N GLU A 707 -53.01 -3.89 -27.19
CA GLU A 707 -53.92 -3.12 -26.34
C GLU A 707 -53.24 -1.89 -25.70
N GLY A 708 -52.01 -1.56 -26.14
CA GLY A 708 -51.27 -0.40 -25.64
C GLY A 708 -51.95 0.93 -25.95
N ILE A 709 -51.75 1.92 -25.07
CA ILE A 709 -52.34 3.26 -25.20
C ILE A 709 -51.25 4.24 -25.61
N VAL A 710 -51.48 5.02 -26.66
CA VAL A 710 -50.51 6.01 -27.14
C VAL A 710 -51.17 7.38 -27.30
N ASP A 711 -50.61 8.39 -26.64
CA ASP A 711 -50.96 9.81 -26.82
C ASP A 711 -49.74 10.60 -27.29
N VAL A 712 -49.77 11.07 -28.55
CA VAL A 712 -48.73 11.93 -29.11
C VAL A 712 -49.33 13.30 -29.36
N GLN A 713 -48.82 14.29 -28.62
CA GLN A 713 -49.25 15.68 -28.72
C GLN A 713 -48.29 16.49 -29.60
N THR A 714 -48.04 17.75 -29.26
CA THR A 714 -47.33 18.74 -30.09
C THR A 714 -45.85 18.39 -30.37
N SER A 715 -45.57 17.49 -31.30
CA SER A 715 -44.21 17.08 -31.69
C SER A 715 -43.86 17.46 -33.13
N THR A 716 -42.58 17.66 -33.42
CA THR A 716 -42.08 17.99 -34.77
C THR A 716 -41.36 16.81 -35.43
N PHE A 717 -41.67 16.60 -36.71
CA PHE A 717 -41.09 15.56 -37.55
C PHE A 717 -40.73 16.14 -38.91
N GLY A 718 -39.45 16.09 -39.29
CA GLY A 718 -38.97 16.74 -40.51
C GLY A 718 -37.62 16.20 -40.94
N GLY A 719 -37.48 15.87 -42.22
CA GLY A 719 -36.20 15.45 -42.82
C GLY A 719 -35.75 14.02 -42.50
N ASN A 720 -36.63 13.16 -41.95
CA ASN A 720 -36.32 11.77 -41.64
C ASN A 720 -36.24 10.87 -42.90
N GLY A 721 -35.46 9.79 -42.84
CA GLY A 721 -35.30 8.82 -43.92
C GLY A 721 -36.50 7.88 -44.10
N LEU A 722 -37.23 7.61 -43.00
CA LEU A 722 -38.56 6.97 -43.01
C LEU A 722 -39.64 8.00 -42.60
N PRO A 723 -40.94 7.65 -42.66
CA PRO A 723 -42.00 8.53 -42.16
C PRO A 723 -41.74 9.09 -40.76
N GLY A 724 -42.38 10.21 -40.43
CA GLY A 724 -42.16 10.91 -39.15
C GLY A 724 -42.30 10.01 -37.92
N TYR A 725 -43.26 9.09 -37.95
CA TYR A 725 -43.46 8.12 -36.88
C TYR A 725 -43.96 6.76 -37.40
N LEU A 726 -43.77 5.71 -36.61
CA LEU A 726 -44.37 4.39 -36.75
C LEU A 726 -45.06 4.01 -35.44
N LEU A 727 -46.32 3.58 -35.54
CA LEU A 727 -47.06 2.94 -34.47
C LEU A 727 -47.37 1.51 -34.89
N ASP A 728 -46.85 0.54 -34.15
CA ASP A 728 -47.03 -0.89 -34.40
C ASP A 728 -47.82 -1.52 -33.23
N LEU A 729 -49.07 -1.87 -33.51
CA LEU A 729 -49.99 -2.55 -32.57
C LEU A 729 -50.15 -4.03 -32.94
N SER A 730 -49.18 -4.61 -33.67
CA SER A 730 -49.22 -6.04 -33.96
C SER A 730 -49.07 -6.88 -32.68
N GLU A 731 -49.56 -8.10 -32.75
CA GLU A 731 -49.35 -9.09 -31.70
C GLU A 731 -47.85 -9.32 -31.49
N ALA A 732 -47.45 -9.55 -30.24
CA ALA A 732 -46.09 -9.93 -29.92
C ALA A 732 -45.71 -11.22 -30.67
N GLU A 733 -44.46 -11.30 -31.12
CA GLU A 733 -43.94 -12.54 -31.70
C GLU A 733 -43.86 -13.61 -30.60
N THR A 734 -44.35 -14.82 -30.87
CA THR A 734 -44.35 -15.92 -29.90
C THR A 734 -43.30 -16.96 -30.25
N LYS A 735 -42.55 -17.45 -29.26
CA LYS A 735 -41.62 -18.58 -29.36
C LYS A 735 -42.02 -19.73 -28.43
N ASN A 736 -41.70 -20.97 -28.81
CA ASN A 736 -41.98 -22.15 -27.99
C ASN A 736 -40.89 -22.36 -26.94
N CYS A 737 -41.09 -21.81 -25.74
CA CYS A 737 -40.12 -21.91 -24.64
C CYS A 737 -40.05 -23.30 -23.96
N ASP A 738 -40.97 -24.23 -24.27
CA ASP A 738 -40.90 -25.62 -23.81
C ASP A 738 -39.97 -26.47 -24.69
N GLU A 739 -39.74 -26.05 -25.95
CA GLU A 739 -38.86 -26.72 -26.91
C GLU A 739 -37.48 -26.02 -27.05
N ASP A 740 -37.27 -24.90 -26.35
CA ASP A 740 -36.00 -24.16 -26.33
C ASP A 740 -34.94 -24.81 -25.40
N LYS A 741 -34.58 -26.04 -25.76
CA LYS A 741 -33.16 -26.38 -25.94
C LYS A 741 -32.83 -26.53 -27.42
N GLU A 742 -33.43 -25.78 -28.36
CA GLU A 742 -33.05 -25.85 -29.79
C GLU A 742 -33.12 -24.47 -30.50
N PRO A 743 -32.77 -24.38 -31.80
CA PRO A 743 -31.50 -23.96 -32.34
C PRO A 743 -31.48 -22.48 -32.75
N PHE A 744 -30.38 -21.80 -32.43
CA PHE A 744 -30.03 -20.43 -32.79
C PHE A 744 -30.27 -20.14 -34.30
N GLU A 745 -30.98 -19.05 -34.64
CA GLU A 745 -30.66 -18.36 -35.89
C GLU A 745 -29.18 -17.96 -35.79
N PRO A 746 -28.29 -18.32 -36.75
CA PRO A 746 -26.89 -18.01 -36.60
C PRO A 746 -26.70 -16.49 -36.64
N LYS A 747 -26.64 -15.85 -35.46
CA LYS A 747 -26.01 -14.53 -35.34
C LYS A 747 -24.56 -14.71 -35.80
N ASP A 748 -24.06 -13.76 -36.56
CA ASP A 748 -22.64 -13.77 -36.90
C ASP A 748 -21.81 -13.41 -35.65
N PRO A 749 -20.55 -13.86 -35.55
CA PRO A 749 -19.65 -13.41 -34.49
C PRO A 749 -19.22 -11.95 -34.73
N LYS A 750 -19.12 -11.16 -33.65
CA LYS A 750 -18.49 -9.82 -33.69
C LYS A 750 -16.99 -10.00 -33.82
N ILE A 751 -16.37 -9.51 -34.90
CA ILE A 751 -14.90 -9.55 -35.05
C ILE A 751 -14.33 -8.20 -34.66
N VAL A 752 -13.49 -8.18 -33.62
CA VAL A 752 -12.79 -7.00 -33.11
C VAL A 752 -11.30 -7.17 -33.31
N GLN A 753 -10.69 -6.23 -34.03
CA GLN A 753 -9.24 -6.19 -34.20
C GLN A 753 -8.63 -5.52 -32.96
N VAL A 754 -7.73 -6.23 -32.27
CA VAL A 754 -7.07 -5.73 -31.05
C VAL A 754 -5.58 -5.48 -31.30
N PRO A 755 -4.96 -4.49 -30.61
CA PRO A 755 -3.53 -4.27 -30.72
C PRO A 755 -2.72 -5.41 -30.08
N PRO A 756 -1.41 -5.57 -30.39
CA PRO A 756 -0.58 -6.63 -29.80
C PRO A 756 -0.50 -6.60 -28.27
N MET A 757 -0.51 -5.40 -27.68
CA MET A 757 -0.45 -5.13 -26.24
C MET A 757 -1.19 -3.81 -25.98
N GLY A 758 -1.73 -3.64 -24.78
CA GLY A 758 -2.56 -2.49 -24.39
C GLY A 758 -3.90 -2.48 -25.13
N GLY A 759 -4.53 -3.66 -25.26
CA GLY A 759 -5.84 -3.78 -25.85
C GLY A 759 -6.92 -3.28 -24.89
N ILE A 760 -7.79 -2.39 -25.36
CA ILE A 760 -9.01 -2.04 -24.62
C ILE A 760 -9.90 -3.29 -24.58
N PRO A 761 -10.48 -3.66 -23.42
CA PRO A 761 -11.42 -4.75 -23.33
C PRO A 761 -12.58 -4.60 -24.27
N VAL A 762 -13.04 -5.73 -24.76
CA VAL A 762 -14.17 -5.80 -25.66
C VAL A 762 -15.36 -6.35 -24.88
N GLU A 763 -16.36 -5.49 -24.68
CA GLU A 763 -17.66 -5.87 -24.16
C GLU A 763 -18.30 -6.96 -25.03
N GLN A 764 -18.87 -7.96 -24.36
CA GLN A 764 -19.68 -8.99 -24.98
C GLN A 764 -21.10 -8.49 -25.18
N GLU A 765 -21.58 -8.53 -26.41
CA GLU A 765 -22.93 -8.09 -26.75
C GLU A 765 -23.75 -9.32 -27.17
N CYS A 766 -24.03 -10.21 -26.21
CA CYS A 766 -24.67 -11.50 -26.48
C CYS A 766 -26.12 -11.38 -26.98
N ASP A 767 -26.74 -10.22 -26.77
CA ASP A 767 -28.00 -9.85 -27.39
C ASP A 767 -27.90 -9.68 -28.91
N LEU A 768 -26.73 -9.28 -29.43
CA LEU A 768 -26.53 -8.93 -30.84
C LEU A 768 -25.72 -9.95 -31.63
N PHE A 769 -24.77 -10.65 -31.00
CA PHE A 769 -23.82 -11.54 -31.68
C PHE A 769 -23.83 -12.96 -31.08
N SER A 770 -23.33 -13.93 -31.85
CA SER A 770 -23.22 -15.33 -31.36
C SER A 770 -22.04 -15.52 -30.40
N SER A 771 -21.04 -14.66 -30.56
CA SER A 771 -19.75 -14.70 -29.87
C SER A 771 -18.93 -13.48 -30.28
N THR A 772 -17.88 -13.16 -29.53
CA THR A 772 -16.92 -12.09 -29.88
C THR A 772 -15.56 -12.69 -30.19
N ILE A 773 -15.04 -12.41 -31.39
CA ILE A 773 -13.71 -12.79 -31.85
C ILE A 773 -12.76 -11.62 -31.70
N LEU A 774 -11.73 -11.75 -30.86
CA LEU A 774 -10.65 -10.79 -30.72
C LEU A 774 -9.48 -11.28 -31.56
N GLU A 775 -9.06 -10.51 -32.57
CA GLU A 775 -7.99 -10.89 -33.50
C GLU A 775 -6.79 -9.94 -33.39
N LEU A 776 -5.61 -10.52 -33.11
CA LEU A 776 -4.33 -9.82 -33.05
C LEU A 776 -3.75 -9.61 -34.46
N PRO A 777 -2.86 -8.63 -34.70
CA PRO A 777 -2.31 -8.35 -36.02
C PRO A 777 -1.49 -9.52 -36.62
N ASN A 778 -0.98 -10.41 -35.77
CA ASN A 778 -0.27 -11.61 -36.19
C ASN A 778 -1.21 -12.73 -36.71
N GLY A 779 -2.54 -12.54 -36.61
CA GLY A 779 -3.59 -13.48 -37.02
C GLY A 779 -3.93 -14.55 -35.98
N THR A 780 -3.41 -14.44 -34.75
CA THR A 780 -3.85 -15.18 -33.56
C THR A 780 -5.14 -14.55 -33.07
N TRP A 781 -6.09 -15.38 -32.66
CA TRP A 781 -7.38 -14.88 -32.21
C TRP A 781 -7.97 -15.71 -31.07
N MET A 782 -8.86 -15.07 -30.33
CA MET A 782 -9.71 -15.65 -29.30
C MET A 782 -11.17 -15.53 -29.75
N ASN A 783 -11.99 -16.55 -29.48
CA ASN A 783 -13.45 -16.44 -29.60
C ASN A 783 -14.09 -16.74 -28.25
N VAL A 784 -14.87 -15.78 -27.75
CA VAL A 784 -15.63 -15.87 -26.50
C VAL A 784 -17.10 -16.09 -26.85
N GLY A 785 -17.62 -17.27 -26.53
CA GLY A 785 -18.99 -17.67 -26.86
C GLY A 785 -20.02 -17.06 -25.92
N CYS A 786 -21.23 -16.81 -26.42
CA CYS A 786 -22.39 -16.54 -25.55
C CYS A 786 -22.83 -17.82 -24.83
N PRO A 787 -23.34 -17.76 -23.58
CA PRO A 787 -24.04 -16.63 -22.97
C PRO A 787 -23.20 -15.71 -22.07
N PHE A 788 -21.86 -15.71 -22.19
CA PHE A 788 -21.03 -14.84 -21.35
C PHE A 788 -21.33 -13.36 -21.57
N ASP A 789 -21.78 -12.71 -20.49
CA ASP A 789 -22.02 -11.27 -20.41
C ASP A 789 -20.94 -10.61 -19.57
N GLY A 790 -20.29 -9.59 -20.10
CA GLY A 790 -19.09 -8.99 -19.51
C GLY A 790 -18.05 -8.52 -20.52
N PHE A 791 -16.79 -8.45 -20.13
CA PHE A 791 -15.68 -7.99 -20.99
C PHE A 791 -14.68 -9.10 -21.26
N SER A 792 -14.02 -9.02 -22.42
CA SER A 792 -12.93 -9.92 -22.80
C SER A 792 -11.73 -9.15 -23.31
N ASN A 793 -10.52 -9.66 -23.02
CA ASN A 793 -9.28 -9.07 -23.51
C ASN A 793 -8.30 -10.13 -24.02
N LEU A 794 -7.50 -9.78 -25.03
CA LEU A 794 -6.50 -10.63 -25.66
C LEU A 794 -5.23 -9.84 -25.95
N GLU A 795 -4.09 -10.32 -25.45
CA GLU A 795 -2.79 -9.69 -25.71
C GLU A 795 -1.70 -10.71 -26.03
N GLU A 796 -0.65 -10.27 -26.73
CA GLU A 796 0.59 -11.01 -26.94
C GLU A 796 1.51 -10.95 -25.71
N VAL A 797 2.09 -12.09 -25.35
CA VAL A 797 3.10 -12.20 -24.28
C VAL A 797 4.45 -12.51 -24.90
N SER A 798 5.47 -11.72 -24.57
CA SER A 798 6.85 -11.97 -25.01
C SER A 798 7.52 -13.09 -24.20
N GLN A 799 8.57 -13.70 -24.73
CA GLN A 799 9.28 -14.78 -24.02
C GLN A 799 9.85 -14.32 -22.67
N ASP A 800 10.33 -13.07 -22.59
CA ASP A 800 10.94 -12.52 -21.38
C ASP A 800 9.90 -12.25 -20.28
N ASN A 801 8.62 -12.13 -20.65
CA ASN A 801 7.49 -11.86 -19.75
C ASN A 801 6.71 -13.14 -19.37
N LEU A 802 7.22 -14.33 -19.67
CA LEU A 802 6.58 -15.57 -19.26
C LEU A 802 6.68 -15.78 -17.74
N PRO A 803 5.61 -16.25 -17.06
CA PRO A 803 5.59 -16.42 -15.60
C PRO A 803 6.57 -17.48 -15.06
N GLY A 804 7.09 -18.35 -15.93
CA GLY A 804 8.12 -19.31 -15.59
C GLY A 804 8.92 -19.73 -16.81
N ARG A 805 10.12 -20.28 -16.60
CA ARG A 805 10.94 -20.80 -17.70
C ARG A 805 10.27 -22.01 -18.34
N LEU A 806 10.24 -22.05 -19.67
CA LEU A 806 9.82 -23.24 -20.41
C LEU A 806 10.78 -24.41 -20.15
N GLY A 807 10.24 -25.62 -20.03
CA GLY A 807 11.03 -26.83 -19.78
C GLY A 807 12.09 -27.10 -20.86
N ALA A 808 13.20 -27.73 -20.46
CA ALA A 808 14.32 -28.04 -21.35
C ALA A 808 13.86 -28.81 -22.61
N GLY A 809 14.20 -28.27 -23.80
CA GLY A 809 13.80 -28.85 -25.09
C GLY A 809 12.57 -28.20 -25.75
N THR A 810 11.93 -27.24 -25.08
CA THR A 810 10.81 -26.46 -25.64
C THR A 810 11.33 -25.11 -26.15
N ASN A 811 10.96 -24.74 -27.38
CA ASN A 811 11.26 -23.41 -27.92
C ASN A 811 9.99 -22.56 -27.90
N PHE A 812 10.10 -21.35 -27.37
CA PHE A 812 9.02 -20.36 -27.44
C PHE A 812 8.70 -20.02 -28.90
N VAL A 813 7.41 -19.87 -29.21
CA VAL A 813 6.91 -19.48 -30.55
C VAL A 813 6.05 -18.23 -30.43
N SER A 814 5.02 -18.30 -29.60
CA SER A 814 4.09 -17.21 -29.27
C SER A 814 3.40 -17.57 -27.96
N ALA A 815 2.97 -16.56 -27.20
CA ALA A 815 2.08 -16.71 -26.07
C ALA A 815 1.07 -15.57 -26.10
N VAL A 816 -0.09 -15.81 -25.49
CA VAL A 816 -1.10 -14.80 -25.26
C VAL A 816 -1.55 -14.84 -23.81
N THR A 817 -2.06 -13.71 -23.32
CA THR A 817 -2.87 -13.65 -22.10
C THR A 817 -4.31 -13.33 -22.47
N VAL A 818 -5.23 -13.89 -21.70
CA VAL A 818 -6.67 -13.74 -21.88
C VAL A 818 -7.27 -13.40 -20.53
N SER A 819 -8.12 -12.37 -20.49
CA SER A 819 -8.94 -12.02 -19.33
C SER A 819 -10.41 -12.01 -19.76
N LEU A 820 -11.26 -12.51 -18.88
CA LEU A 820 -12.72 -12.39 -18.95
C LEU A 820 -13.20 -11.82 -17.61
N THR A 821 -13.97 -10.75 -17.65
CA THR A 821 -14.62 -10.20 -16.46
C THR A 821 -16.13 -10.15 -16.64
N ASP A 822 -16.86 -10.43 -15.58
CA ASP A 822 -18.31 -10.19 -15.58
C ASP A 822 -18.59 -8.68 -15.75
N GLU A 823 -19.86 -8.32 -15.93
CA GLU A 823 -20.30 -6.92 -15.95
C GLU A 823 -19.82 -6.15 -14.71
N ASP A 824 -19.59 -6.85 -13.61
CA ASP A 824 -19.14 -6.38 -12.32
C ASP A 824 -17.62 -6.16 -12.23
N GLY A 825 -16.84 -6.49 -13.26
CA GLY A 825 -15.38 -6.36 -13.27
C GLY A 825 -14.65 -7.45 -12.47
N ASN A 826 -15.33 -8.49 -11.98
CA ASN A 826 -14.67 -9.63 -11.36
C ASN A 826 -14.17 -10.59 -12.44
N ALA A 827 -12.93 -11.08 -12.29
CA ALA A 827 -12.42 -12.17 -13.11
C ALA A 827 -13.34 -13.40 -12.99
N THR A 828 -13.91 -13.80 -14.12
CA THR A 828 -14.85 -14.92 -14.20
C THR A 828 -14.52 -15.81 -15.39
N LEU A 829 -15.16 -16.96 -15.45
CA LEU A 829 -15.14 -17.81 -16.63
C LEU A 829 -16.54 -17.84 -17.22
N ASN A 830 -16.62 -17.95 -18.55
CA ASN A 830 -17.88 -18.18 -19.23
C ASN A 830 -18.64 -19.35 -18.56
N GLU A 831 -19.93 -19.17 -18.29
CA GLU A 831 -20.77 -20.17 -17.60
C GLU A 831 -20.81 -21.52 -18.34
N ASP A 832 -20.64 -21.50 -19.66
CA ASP A 832 -20.54 -22.72 -20.49
C ASP A 832 -19.12 -23.31 -20.57
N GLY A 833 -18.13 -22.60 -20.02
CA GLY A 833 -16.72 -22.97 -19.95
C GLY A 833 -15.96 -22.95 -21.27
N THR A 834 -16.50 -22.35 -22.35
CA THR A 834 -15.88 -22.38 -23.68
C THR A 834 -15.25 -21.04 -24.09
N ILE A 835 -13.92 -21.06 -24.24
CA ILE A 835 -13.14 -20.05 -24.94
C ILE A 835 -12.35 -20.78 -26.02
N THR A 836 -12.38 -20.30 -27.25
CA THR A 836 -11.56 -20.88 -28.33
C THR A 836 -10.35 -20.00 -28.57
N LEU A 837 -9.15 -20.56 -28.37
CA LEU A 837 -7.89 -19.89 -28.70
C LEU A 837 -7.31 -20.48 -29.97
N ASN A 838 -6.90 -19.61 -30.90
CA ASN A 838 -6.29 -19.98 -32.16
C ASN A 838 -4.96 -19.26 -32.33
N PHE A 839 -3.86 -20.01 -32.28
CA PHE A 839 -2.53 -19.48 -32.56
C PHE A 839 -2.22 -19.56 -34.05
N LYS A 840 -1.80 -18.42 -34.63
CA LYS A 840 -1.29 -18.43 -36.00
C LYS A 840 0.05 -19.16 -36.07
N ILE A 841 0.12 -20.21 -36.90
CA ILE A 841 1.39 -20.88 -37.18
C ILE A 841 2.24 -20.01 -38.14
N PRO A 842 3.50 -19.68 -37.79
CA PRO A 842 4.41 -18.95 -38.67
C PRO A 842 4.66 -19.67 -40.02
N GLU A 843 4.70 -18.92 -41.12
CA GLU A 843 4.80 -19.50 -42.47
C GLU A 843 6.06 -20.35 -42.70
N ASP A 844 7.15 -20.02 -42.02
CA ASP A 844 8.47 -20.69 -42.08
C ASP A 844 8.58 -21.95 -41.20
N SER A 845 7.48 -22.31 -40.52
CA SER A 845 7.48 -23.32 -39.47
C SER A 845 6.50 -24.47 -39.73
N ARG A 846 5.89 -24.52 -40.93
CA ARG A 846 4.99 -25.62 -41.36
C ARG A 846 5.70 -26.99 -41.30
N GLY A 847 5.15 -27.92 -40.51
CA GLY A 847 5.65 -29.29 -40.36
C GLY A 847 6.46 -29.56 -39.08
N ARG A 848 6.60 -28.57 -38.18
CA ARG A 848 7.10 -28.79 -36.82
C ARG A 848 5.99 -29.34 -35.92
N GLY A 849 6.36 -30.05 -34.85
CA GLY A 849 5.43 -30.38 -33.77
C GLY A 849 5.22 -29.17 -32.88
N TYR A 850 3.98 -28.89 -32.52
CA TYR A 850 3.60 -27.81 -31.60
C TYR A 850 2.90 -28.40 -30.39
N ALA A 851 3.16 -27.80 -29.24
CA ALA A 851 2.45 -28.04 -27.99
C ALA A 851 1.91 -26.70 -27.52
N ILE A 852 0.67 -26.67 -27.03
CA ILE A 852 0.10 -25.51 -26.34
C ILE A 852 0.31 -25.76 -24.85
N LEU A 853 0.88 -24.78 -24.16
CA LEU A 853 1.12 -24.85 -22.72
C LEU A 853 0.24 -23.81 -22.04
N PHE A 854 -0.32 -24.13 -20.88
CA PHE A 854 -0.95 -23.16 -19.99
C PHE A 854 -0.18 -23.10 -18.67
N TRP A 855 -0.18 -21.93 -18.01
CA TRP A 855 0.43 -21.76 -16.70
C TRP A 855 -0.61 -22.04 -15.60
N ASP A 856 -0.33 -23.01 -14.75
CA ASP A 856 -1.14 -23.32 -13.58
C ASP A 856 -0.41 -22.81 -12.32
N PRO A 857 -0.91 -21.76 -11.65
CA PRO A 857 -0.27 -21.22 -10.46
C PRO A 857 -0.37 -22.14 -9.24
N THR A 858 -1.27 -23.13 -9.24
CA THR A 858 -1.50 -24.01 -8.08
C THR A 858 -0.49 -25.16 -7.99
N LEU A 859 0.21 -25.45 -9.09
CA LEU A 859 1.24 -26.48 -9.12
C LEU A 859 2.45 -26.09 -8.28
N ASN A 860 3.28 -27.10 -7.96
CA ASN A 860 4.53 -26.91 -7.23
C ASN A 860 4.35 -26.17 -5.89
N ASN A 861 3.30 -26.50 -5.13
CA ASN A 861 2.95 -25.86 -3.86
C ASN A 861 2.73 -24.34 -3.97
N GLY A 862 2.14 -23.88 -5.08
CA GLY A 862 1.87 -22.45 -5.32
C GLY A 862 3.00 -21.71 -6.03
N GLU A 863 4.12 -22.36 -6.35
CA GLU A 863 5.18 -21.78 -7.20
C GLU A 863 4.80 -21.76 -8.69
N GLY A 864 3.72 -22.45 -9.05
CA GLY A 864 3.18 -22.55 -10.40
C GLY A 864 3.98 -23.45 -11.34
N GLY A 865 3.38 -23.83 -12.47
CA GLY A 865 4.01 -24.70 -13.45
C GLY A 865 3.33 -24.71 -14.82
N TRP A 866 4.12 -24.97 -15.87
CA TRP A 866 3.60 -25.16 -17.23
C TRP A 866 2.98 -26.53 -17.40
N VAL A 867 1.74 -26.57 -17.87
CA VAL A 867 0.99 -27.78 -18.18
C VAL A 867 0.75 -27.84 -19.68
N GLU A 868 1.17 -28.92 -20.32
CA GLU A 868 0.88 -29.17 -21.73
C GLU A 868 -0.59 -29.53 -21.91
N MET A 869 -1.28 -28.75 -22.74
CA MET A 869 -2.65 -29.05 -23.11
C MET A 869 -2.68 -30.27 -24.04
N PRO A 870 -3.51 -31.28 -23.75
CA PRO A 870 -3.66 -32.43 -24.62
C PRO A 870 -4.18 -32.01 -26.00
N LEU A 871 -3.82 -32.78 -27.03
CA LEU A 871 -4.32 -32.57 -28.38
C LEU A 871 -5.85 -32.67 -28.38
N TYR A 872 -6.49 -31.60 -28.79
CA TYR A 872 -7.94 -31.49 -28.89
C TYR A 872 -8.51 -32.45 -29.95
N GLU A 873 -9.47 -33.29 -29.55
CA GLU A 873 -10.42 -33.95 -30.46
C GLU A 873 -11.78 -33.23 -30.35
N PHE A 874 -12.43 -32.97 -31.48
CA PHE A 874 -13.71 -32.26 -31.51
C PHE A 874 -14.72 -32.85 -30.51
N GLY A 875 -15.17 -32.03 -29.53
CA GLY A 875 -16.10 -32.47 -28.48
C GLY A 875 -15.46 -32.94 -27.17
N THR A 876 -14.15 -32.72 -26.95
CA THR A 876 -13.50 -32.94 -25.65
C THR A 876 -13.36 -31.64 -24.85
N SER A 877 -13.87 -31.64 -23.61
CA SER A 877 -13.70 -30.55 -22.62
C SER A 877 -12.66 -30.96 -21.58
N PHE A 878 -11.73 -30.06 -21.24
CA PHE A 878 -10.75 -30.27 -20.16
C PHE A 878 -11.03 -29.26 -19.05
N ARG A 879 -11.20 -29.73 -17.82
CA ARG A 879 -11.30 -28.83 -16.66
C ARG A 879 -9.94 -28.16 -16.45
N LEU A 880 -9.94 -26.83 -16.46
CA LEU A 880 -8.77 -26.02 -16.10
C LEU A 880 -8.55 -25.94 -14.57
N ASN A 881 -9.46 -26.49 -13.75
CA ASN A 881 -9.23 -26.85 -12.34
C ASN A 881 -10.23 -27.93 -11.85
N PRO A 882 -9.83 -28.89 -10.96
CA PRO A 882 -10.70 -29.93 -10.39
C PRO A 882 -11.89 -29.41 -9.57
#